data_AF-A0A4D7AUJ3-F1
#
_entry.id   AF-A0A4D7AUJ3-F1
#
_cell.length_a   1.000
_cell.length_b   1.000
_cell.length_c   1.000
_cell.angle_alpha   90.00
_cell.angle_beta   90.00
_cell.angle_gamma   90.00
#
_symmetry.space_group_name_H-M   'P 1'
#
loop_
_entity.id
_entity.type
_entity.pdbx_description
1 polymer ?
#
loop_
_entity_poly.entity_id
_entity_poly.type
_entity_poly.pdbx_seq_one_letter_code
_entity_poly.pdbx_strand_id
1 'polypeptide(L)'
;MFYGFVITEAGNNMLANMVAGDKLTITKVVMDKGTAESANAARQLTAPIDPGPNGTSITPTVDGAAVNMVVEYRSDLNGGLQEGFWIGGFCVYAKTETVAETMVYYGSLGDQKQYVSAYVEGTAPDVRRYPVSITVTAGVEVDVSYPAEAWMTAEDVAELFNDTLKPQLEASLDDLIDDHNEDPEAHNGALKDKQDAIKVEGLLKGTKATGEGGDTYSVGAATPGTDYQPPTNTLTPAEAMTTQDYIPFYDHTSGQHMRATLQSLKEAIGVQSPSIKVTTCAGAAVTCSDGETTLQGTGTTEFELPHIGEWTVTATLDGESASQEVEVTGALLYEVDLMITSGVAVTTQPTKTTYYIGEAFDPTGMVVTATFADDTTENVTNDCTFSPTSISKDTTAITVNYQRAGIQKTTSVPVTVRVLSSIEITTPPTKTAYKYGEIFDPTGMVVTAHYTDGQSRTVTGYAFSPNTALGMSNTTITISYTEGDVTKTDTQTITVAKVLDHIAVTTPPSRTSYFSGENFSTAGMVVTAYYTDDSSAAVSGYTYSPTGALAAGNNTITISYSEGGVTKTTTQAITVTTISSTLNSNSWATIKAVSDAGQGDNYWDVGDTKTITINGKVGNFTFSNLSIAVFILGFNHNSSREGSNRIHFQIGKISNKLVGLCDSQYGSYPSGSGYFNMNTSRTNTGGWNSSNMRRNILGNTGTPSSPPANTLLAALPADLRAVMKSVTKYSDNTGGGSNTASYVTATTDWLFLLAEFEYHGSRSYANSAEQNYQQQYAYYQAGNSKVHYRHDNTGTAVYAWCRSVDASNSNYFCLVNTDGTAATGGADDSWAVAPGFAA
;
A
#
# COMPACT_ATOMS: atom_id res chain seq x y z
N MET A 1 28.66 1.50 9.48
CA MET A 1 28.23 2.46 8.44
C MET A 1 26.75 2.81 8.58
N PHE A 2 26.28 3.89 7.94
CA PHE A 2 24.87 4.29 7.96
C PHE A 2 23.97 3.23 7.31
N TYR A 3 22.97 2.74 8.06
CA TYR A 3 21.89 1.88 7.55
C TYR A 3 20.60 2.71 7.55
N GLY A 4 19.96 2.84 6.40
CA GLY A 4 18.77 3.67 6.25
C GLY A 4 18.80 4.45 4.94
N PHE A 5 17.90 5.41 4.81
CA PHE A 5 17.69 6.13 3.57
C PHE A 5 17.60 7.63 3.79
N VAL A 6 17.96 8.38 2.75
CA VAL A 6 17.86 9.85 2.73
C VAL A 6 17.41 10.33 1.36
N ILE A 7 16.66 11.43 1.35
CA ILE A 7 16.56 12.31 0.18
C ILE A 7 17.85 13.12 0.16
N THR A 8 18.52 13.18 -0.98
CA THR A 8 19.77 13.96 -1.11
C THR A 8 19.49 15.46 -1.06
N GLU A 9 20.49 16.30 -0.83
CA GLU A 9 20.30 17.75 -0.86
C GLU A 9 19.91 18.23 -2.26
N ALA A 10 20.51 17.67 -3.31
CA ALA A 10 20.13 17.96 -4.68
C ALA A 10 18.67 17.54 -4.97
N GLY A 11 18.27 16.35 -4.50
CA GLY A 11 16.91 15.85 -4.59
C GLY A 11 15.92 16.69 -3.80
N ASN A 12 16.25 17.06 -2.58
CA ASN A 12 15.39 17.89 -1.73
C ASN A 12 15.18 19.28 -2.34
N ASN A 13 16.23 19.89 -2.91
CA ASN A 13 16.11 21.15 -3.63
C ASN A 13 15.24 21.02 -4.89
N MET A 14 15.33 19.91 -5.61
CA MET A 14 14.46 19.63 -6.75
C MET A 14 13.00 19.46 -6.33
N LEU A 15 12.73 18.63 -5.32
CA LEU A 15 11.38 18.31 -4.83
C LEU A 15 10.70 19.51 -4.15
N ALA A 16 11.45 20.34 -3.41
CA ALA A 16 10.91 21.52 -2.73
C ALA A 16 10.42 22.62 -3.69
N ASN A 17 10.88 22.61 -4.94
CA ASN A 17 10.45 23.56 -5.97
C ASN A 17 9.23 23.05 -6.78
N MET A 18 8.76 21.82 -6.52
CA MET A 18 7.61 21.25 -7.23
C MET A 18 6.28 21.70 -6.62
N VAL A 19 5.30 21.95 -7.48
CA VAL A 19 3.91 22.27 -7.12
C VAL A 19 2.93 21.21 -7.64
N ALA A 20 1.68 21.25 -7.18
CA ALA A 20 0.63 20.35 -7.65
C ALA A 20 0.45 20.46 -9.18
N GLY A 21 0.42 19.32 -9.88
CA GLY A 21 0.39 19.22 -11.34
C GLY A 21 1.77 19.11 -12.01
N ASP A 22 2.87 19.34 -11.30
CA ASP A 22 4.21 19.10 -11.86
C ASP A 22 4.48 17.60 -11.98
N LYS A 23 5.21 17.20 -13.04
CA LYS A 23 5.58 15.81 -13.31
C LYS A 23 7.00 15.47 -12.85
N LEU A 24 7.13 14.52 -11.93
CA LEU A 24 8.39 13.89 -11.52
C LEU A 24 8.61 12.61 -12.34
N THR A 25 9.63 12.59 -13.18
CA THR A 25 9.99 11.38 -13.95
C THR A 25 11.16 10.69 -13.28
N ILE A 26 10.96 9.49 -12.72
CA ILE A 26 12.05 8.64 -12.22
C ILE A 26 12.77 8.04 -13.43
N THR A 27 14.07 8.29 -13.54
CA THR A 27 14.81 8.01 -14.77
C THR A 27 15.65 6.75 -14.73
N LYS A 28 16.19 6.38 -13.56
CA LYS A 28 16.94 5.14 -13.36
C LYS A 28 17.15 4.82 -11.87
N VAL A 29 17.42 3.55 -11.62
CA VAL A 29 17.94 3.05 -10.35
C VAL A 29 19.34 2.48 -10.59
N VAL A 30 20.30 2.82 -9.73
CA VAL A 30 21.67 2.29 -9.80
C VAL A 30 22.01 1.63 -8.47
N MET A 31 22.42 0.37 -8.48
CA MET A 31 22.94 -0.30 -7.28
C MET A 31 24.30 0.29 -6.92
N ASP A 32 24.60 0.42 -5.63
CA ASP A 32 25.88 0.89 -5.13
C ASP A 32 26.58 -0.25 -4.38
N LYS A 33 27.83 -0.55 -4.73
CA LYS A 33 28.66 -1.52 -4.01
C LYS A 33 29.24 -0.90 -2.73
N GLY A 34 29.33 0.42 -2.70
CA GLY A 34 29.75 1.24 -1.58
C GLY A 34 28.64 1.45 -0.56
N THR A 35 29.00 2.02 0.57
CA THR A 35 28.07 2.31 1.65
C THR A 35 28.46 3.64 2.28
N ALA A 36 27.48 4.50 2.55
CA ALA A 36 27.75 5.80 3.13
C ALA A 36 28.19 5.68 4.59
N GLU A 37 29.19 6.45 4.98
CA GLU A 37 29.73 6.44 6.34
C GLU A 37 28.77 7.07 7.37
N SER A 38 27.92 8.00 6.94
CA SER A 38 26.90 8.66 7.78
C SER A 38 25.70 9.13 6.95
N ALA A 39 24.58 9.44 7.60
CA ALA A 39 23.39 10.03 6.95
C ALA A 39 23.69 11.39 6.30
N ASN A 40 24.59 12.19 6.89
CA ASN A 40 25.00 13.48 6.33
C ASN A 40 25.86 13.28 5.07
N ALA A 41 26.77 12.30 5.09
CA ALA A 41 27.55 11.96 3.89
C ALA A 41 26.63 11.46 2.77
N ALA A 42 25.63 10.63 3.09
CA ALA A 42 24.64 10.15 2.12
C ALA A 42 23.82 11.29 1.49
N ARG A 43 23.44 12.32 2.26
CA ARG A 43 22.69 13.47 1.74
C ARG A 43 23.47 14.31 0.72
N GLN A 44 24.80 14.32 0.84
CA GLN A 44 25.71 15.10 -0.02
C GLN A 44 26.06 14.38 -1.33
N LEU A 45 25.63 13.13 -1.50
CA LEU A 45 25.92 12.37 -2.70
C LEU A 45 25.18 12.95 -3.91
N THR A 46 25.89 13.01 -5.03
CA THR A 46 25.36 13.35 -6.36
C THR A 46 25.54 12.20 -7.35
N ALA A 47 26.31 11.18 -6.96
CA ALA A 47 26.59 9.95 -7.69
C ALA A 47 26.77 8.79 -6.69
N PRO A 48 26.71 7.52 -7.14
CA PRO A 48 26.99 6.36 -6.29
C PRO A 48 28.47 6.38 -5.84
N ILE A 49 28.74 5.82 -4.66
CA ILE A 49 30.07 5.73 -4.06
C ILE A 49 30.96 4.77 -4.84
N ASP A 50 30.45 3.57 -5.14
CA ASP A 50 31.09 2.56 -6.00
C ASP A 50 30.01 1.95 -6.91
N PRO A 51 29.79 2.52 -8.11
CA PRO A 51 28.65 2.19 -8.93
C PRO A 51 28.62 0.71 -9.33
N GLY A 52 27.50 0.08 -9.02
CA GLY A 52 27.11 -1.25 -9.45
C GLY A 52 26.19 -1.23 -10.68
N PRO A 53 25.61 -2.38 -11.02
CA PRO A 53 24.69 -2.50 -12.14
C PRO A 53 23.38 -1.72 -11.91
N ASN A 54 22.70 -1.40 -13.01
CA ASN A 54 21.38 -0.76 -12.95
C ASN A 54 20.35 -1.71 -12.34
N GLY A 55 19.49 -1.18 -11.46
CA GLY A 55 18.30 -1.85 -10.96
C GLY A 55 17.05 -1.44 -11.73
N THR A 56 15.91 -1.92 -11.26
CA THR A 56 14.56 -1.54 -11.72
C THR A 56 13.69 -1.17 -10.52
N SER A 57 12.39 -0.98 -10.74
CA SER A 57 11.38 -0.84 -9.70
C SER A 57 10.01 -1.31 -10.17
N ILE A 58 9.06 -1.40 -9.25
CA ILE A 58 7.63 -1.37 -9.59
C ILE A 58 7.20 0.04 -10.03
N THR A 59 6.04 0.15 -10.67
CA THR A 59 5.41 1.44 -10.98
C THR A 59 5.14 2.20 -9.68
N PRO A 60 5.64 3.44 -9.53
CA PRO A 60 5.40 4.22 -8.32
C PRO A 60 3.92 4.53 -8.12
N THR A 61 3.45 4.49 -6.87
CA THR A 61 2.12 4.95 -6.48
C THR A 61 2.23 6.25 -5.69
N VAL A 62 1.30 7.17 -5.93
CA VAL A 62 1.24 8.46 -5.21
C VAL A 62 0.12 8.35 -4.17
N ASP A 63 0.48 8.48 -2.90
CA ASP A 63 -0.45 8.51 -1.77
C ASP A 63 -0.26 9.82 -1.00
N GLY A 64 -1.17 10.78 -1.24
CA GLY A 64 -1.10 12.13 -0.68
C GLY A 64 0.18 12.88 -1.08
N ALA A 65 1.14 12.96 -0.14
CA ALA A 65 2.43 13.64 -0.27
C ALA A 65 3.62 12.66 -0.34
N ALA A 66 3.37 11.38 -0.66
CA ALA A 66 4.38 10.35 -0.72
C ALA A 66 4.33 9.59 -2.06
N VAL A 67 5.49 9.42 -2.68
CA VAL A 67 5.71 8.55 -3.84
C VAL A 67 6.30 7.24 -3.34
N ASN A 68 5.53 6.16 -3.44
CA ASN A 68 5.92 4.85 -2.94
C ASN A 68 6.28 3.93 -4.11
N MET A 69 7.42 3.26 -4.01
CA MET A 69 7.87 2.27 -4.98
C MET A 69 8.71 1.20 -4.28
N VAL A 70 8.92 0.07 -4.94
CA VAL A 70 9.88 -0.95 -4.53
C VAL A 70 11.00 -0.90 -5.54
N VAL A 71 12.18 -0.48 -5.09
CA VAL A 71 13.43 -0.62 -5.84
C VAL A 71 13.83 -2.08 -5.85
N GLU A 72 14.21 -2.59 -7.03
CA GLU A 72 14.56 -3.99 -7.22
C GLU A 72 15.88 -4.14 -7.97
N TYR A 73 16.64 -5.16 -7.60
CA TYR A 73 17.70 -5.71 -8.43
C TYR A 73 17.46 -7.20 -8.66
N ARG A 74 17.44 -7.63 -9.91
CA ARG A 74 17.42 -9.06 -10.28
C ARG A 74 18.70 -9.40 -11.02
N SER A 75 19.27 -10.56 -10.70
CA SER A 75 20.49 -11.03 -11.36
C SER A 75 20.33 -11.23 -12.87
N ASP A 76 19.12 -11.45 -13.42
CA ASP A 76 18.88 -11.64 -14.86
C ASP A 76 18.68 -10.34 -15.65
N LEU A 77 18.68 -9.17 -14.99
CA LEU A 77 18.55 -7.88 -15.67
C LEU A 77 19.70 -7.64 -16.66
N ASN A 78 19.39 -6.93 -17.75
CA ASN A 78 20.36 -6.43 -18.74
C ASN A 78 21.31 -7.51 -19.32
N GLY A 79 20.79 -8.72 -19.56
CA GLY A 79 21.56 -9.84 -20.10
C GLY A 79 22.24 -10.72 -19.05
N GLY A 80 21.92 -10.52 -17.77
CA GLY A 80 22.40 -11.36 -16.67
C GLY A 80 23.71 -10.86 -16.05
N LEU A 81 23.75 -10.87 -14.72
CA LEU A 81 24.91 -10.53 -13.91
C LEU A 81 26.01 -11.57 -14.14
N GLN A 82 27.16 -11.11 -14.65
CA GLN A 82 28.26 -12.00 -15.01
C GLN A 82 29.08 -12.47 -13.80
N GLU A 83 29.23 -11.61 -12.79
CA GLU A 83 29.96 -11.90 -11.55
C GLU A 83 29.18 -11.37 -10.35
N GLY A 84 29.05 -12.17 -9.31
CA GLY A 84 28.31 -11.78 -8.11
C GLY A 84 28.97 -10.60 -7.38
N PHE A 85 28.16 -9.73 -6.77
CA PHE A 85 28.65 -8.56 -6.05
C PHE A 85 27.87 -8.31 -4.76
N TRP A 86 28.46 -7.50 -3.88
CA TRP A 86 27.81 -7.05 -2.64
C TRP A 86 27.16 -5.69 -2.86
N ILE A 87 25.84 -5.62 -2.74
CA ILE A 87 25.08 -4.37 -2.69
C ILE A 87 25.33 -3.74 -1.32
N GLY A 88 25.94 -2.55 -1.30
CA GLY A 88 26.10 -1.71 -0.12
C GLY A 88 25.08 -0.56 -0.03
N GLY A 89 24.39 -0.25 -1.13
CA GLY A 89 23.33 0.75 -1.21
C GLY A 89 22.68 0.80 -2.60
N PHE A 90 21.83 1.79 -2.84
CA PHE A 90 21.24 2.07 -4.15
C PHE A 90 20.84 3.54 -4.28
N CYS A 91 20.83 4.04 -5.51
CA CYS A 91 20.50 5.41 -5.87
C CYS A 91 19.26 5.41 -6.76
N VAL A 92 18.32 6.33 -6.50
CA VAL A 92 17.20 6.63 -7.40
C VAL A 92 17.42 8.00 -8.02
N TYR A 93 17.31 8.08 -9.34
CA TYR A 93 17.44 9.30 -10.11
C TYR A 93 16.08 9.73 -10.66
N ALA A 94 15.86 11.04 -10.70
CA ALA A 94 14.67 11.63 -11.30
C ALA A 94 14.98 12.94 -12.02
N LYS A 95 14.07 13.36 -12.90
CA LYS A 95 14.09 14.67 -13.57
C LYS A 95 12.69 15.28 -13.53
N THR A 96 12.61 16.60 -13.70
CA THR A 96 11.37 17.30 -14.05
C THR A 96 11.52 17.88 -15.46
N GLU A 97 10.53 18.62 -15.96
CA GLU A 97 10.68 19.34 -17.22
C GLU A 97 11.81 20.39 -17.19
N THR A 98 12.07 20.98 -16.03
CA THR A 98 12.98 22.13 -15.86
C THR A 98 14.28 21.78 -15.14
N VAL A 99 14.34 20.64 -14.44
CA VAL A 99 15.52 20.16 -13.71
C VAL A 99 16.05 18.90 -14.37
N ALA A 100 17.32 18.93 -14.75
CA ALA A 100 18.01 17.77 -15.32
C ALA A 100 18.08 16.59 -14.34
N GLU A 101 18.38 15.41 -14.86
CA GLU A 101 18.49 14.17 -14.07
C GLU A 101 19.36 14.35 -12.82
N THR A 102 18.76 14.14 -11.67
CA THR A 102 19.33 14.37 -10.34
C THR A 102 19.14 13.13 -9.49
N MET A 103 20.15 12.77 -8.68
CA MET A 103 20.02 11.70 -7.70
C MET A 103 19.11 12.17 -6.58
N VAL A 104 17.88 11.69 -6.51
CA VAL A 104 16.87 12.17 -5.55
C VAL A 104 16.92 11.41 -4.22
N TYR A 105 17.30 10.14 -4.25
CA TYR A 105 17.23 9.25 -3.09
C TYR A 105 18.45 8.34 -3.03
N TYR A 106 18.97 8.14 -1.82
CA TYR A 106 20.03 7.17 -1.54
C TYR A 106 19.62 6.24 -0.40
N GLY A 107 19.57 4.94 -0.67
CA GLY A 107 19.40 3.87 0.32
C GLY A 107 20.74 3.24 0.66
N SER A 108 21.07 3.13 1.94
CA SER A 108 22.32 2.55 2.44
C SER A 108 22.03 1.30 3.25
N LEU A 109 22.74 0.20 2.95
CA LEU A 109 22.62 -1.07 3.67
C LEU A 109 23.64 -1.22 4.81
N GLY A 110 24.34 -0.14 5.17
CA GLY A 110 25.29 -0.13 6.28
C GLY A 110 26.34 -1.24 6.18
N ASP A 111 26.76 -1.78 7.32
CA ASP A 111 27.70 -2.90 7.34
C ASP A 111 27.03 -4.23 6.91
N GLN A 112 25.72 -4.24 6.69
CA GLN A 112 24.91 -5.39 6.26
C GLN A 112 24.72 -5.42 4.74
N LYS A 113 25.83 -5.42 4.00
CA LYS A 113 25.79 -5.57 2.54
C LYS A 113 25.07 -6.87 2.15
N GLN A 114 24.38 -6.87 1.02
CA GLN A 114 23.67 -8.05 0.52
C GLN A 114 24.36 -8.59 -0.73
N TYR A 115 24.78 -9.86 -0.70
CA TYR A 115 25.40 -10.51 -1.85
C TYR A 115 24.34 -10.92 -2.88
N VAL A 116 24.61 -10.66 -4.15
CA VAL A 116 23.84 -11.18 -5.27
C VAL A 116 24.74 -12.07 -6.12
N SER A 117 24.28 -13.29 -6.39
CA SER A 117 25.01 -14.26 -7.20
C SER A 117 24.92 -13.95 -8.71
N ALA A 118 25.94 -14.34 -9.47
CA ALA A 118 25.93 -14.27 -10.92
C ALA A 118 24.74 -15.08 -11.50
N TYR A 119 24.12 -14.56 -12.55
CA TYR A 119 22.99 -15.22 -13.19
C TYR A 119 23.46 -16.39 -14.06
N VAL A 120 22.78 -17.53 -13.92
CA VAL A 120 22.96 -18.70 -14.78
C VAL A 120 21.70 -18.85 -15.62
N GLU A 121 21.84 -18.80 -16.95
CA GLU A 121 20.73 -18.93 -17.88
C GLU A 121 19.92 -20.22 -17.60
N GLY A 122 18.59 -20.08 -17.52
CA GLY A 122 17.68 -21.19 -17.21
C GLY A 122 17.51 -21.48 -15.70
N THR A 123 18.10 -20.68 -14.81
CA THR A 123 17.86 -20.75 -13.36
C THR A 123 17.00 -19.59 -12.85
N ALA A 124 16.42 -19.74 -11.66
CA ALA A 124 15.70 -18.66 -11.01
C ALA A 124 16.66 -17.51 -10.64
N PRO A 125 16.35 -16.26 -10.99
CA PRO A 125 17.22 -15.13 -10.67
C PRO A 125 17.26 -14.85 -9.16
N ASP A 126 18.41 -14.42 -8.65
CA ASP A 126 18.56 -13.83 -7.32
C ASP A 126 17.96 -12.41 -7.35
N VAL A 127 17.01 -12.13 -6.45
CA VAL A 127 16.20 -10.90 -6.44
C VAL A 127 16.30 -10.20 -5.09
N ARG A 128 16.55 -8.88 -5.11
CA ARG A 128 16.62 -8.01 -3.93
C ARG A 128 15.64 -6.86 -4.07
N ARG A 129 14.88 -6.60 -3.01
CA ARG A 129 13.80 -5.60 -2.99
C ARG A 129 13.93 -4.66 -1.82
N TYR A 130 13.74 -3.38 -2.11
CA TYR A 130 13.85 -2.30 -1.14
C TYR A 130 12.65 -1.37 -1.30
N PRO A 131 11.68 -1.39 -0.37
CA PRO A 131 10.60 -0.42 -0.39
C PRO A 131 11.15 0.98 -0.14
N VAL A 132 10.69 1.94 -0.94
CA VAL A 132 11.12 3.33 -0.98
C VAL A 132 9.89 4.21 -0.90
N SER A 133 9.99 5.26 -0.08
CA SER A 133 9.00 6.34 -0.01
C SER A 133 9.74 7.67 -0.15
N ILE A 134 9.35 8.46 -1.14
CA ILE A 134 9.91 9.79 -1.41
C ILE A 134 8.83 10.82 -1.10
N THR A 135 9.09 11.70 -0.16
CA THR A 135 8.16 12.80 0.18
C THR A 135 8.18 13.86 -0.91
N VAL A 136 7.00 14.25 -1.39
CA VAL A 136 6.79 15.24 -2.46
C VAL A 136 5.65 16.20 -2.10
N THR A 137 5.47 17.29 -2.86
CA THR A 137 4.30 18.16 -2.75
C THR A 137 3.03 17.40 -3.15
N ALA A 138 1.94 17.54 -2.38
CA ALA A 138 0.68 16.86 -2.68
C ALA A 138 0.12 17.29 -4.06
N GLY A 139 -0.27 16.31 -4.87
CA GLY A 139 -0.76 16.53 -6.23
C GLY A 139 0.32 16.54 -7.32
N VAL A 140 1.57 16.20 -7.02
CA VAL A 140 2.61 15.90 -8.01
C VAL A 140 2.27 14.61 -8.77
N GLU A 141 2.41 14.64 -10.09
CA GLU A 141 2.28 13.45 -10.94
C GLU A 141 3.64 12.73 -11.05
N VAL A 142 3.65 11.40 -11.07
CA VAL A 142 4.87 10.61 -11.15
C VAL A 142 4.80 9.63 -12.31
N ASP A 143 5.90 9.51 -13.05
CA ASP A 143 6.09 8.54 -14.12
C ASP A 143 7.50 7.95 -14.09
N VAL A 144 7.73 6.86 -14.80
CA VAL A 144 9.00 6.11 -14.88
C VAL A 144 9.46 6.05 -16.33
N SER A 145 10.71 6.42 -16.61
CA SER A 145 11.26 6.36 -17.97
C SER A 145 12.09 5.10 -18.26
N TYR A 146 11.94 4.07 -17.43
CA TYR A 146 12.49 2.73 -17.64
C TYR A 146 11.35 1.70 -17.45
N PRO A 147 11.50 0.47 -17.97
CA PRO A 147 10.49 -0.57 -17.83
C PRO A 147 10.34 -0.94 -16.35
N ALA A 148 9.35 -0.36 -15.67
CA ALA A 148 9.01 -0.74 -14.31
C ALA A 148 8.29 -2.09 -14.34
N GLU A 149 8.77 -3.05 -13.57
CA GLU A 149 8.24 -4.42 -13.60
C GLU A 149 6.99 -4.49 -12.70
N ALA A 150 5.82 -4.56 -13.33
CA ALA A 150 4.56 -4.84 -12.65
C ALA A 150 4.49 -6.34 -12.32
N TRP A 151 4.11 -6.65 -11.09
CA TRP A 151 3.88 -8.04 -10.71
C TRP A 151 2.54 -8.50 -11.27
N MET A 152 2.61 -9.54 -12.09
CA MET A 152 1.49 -10.42 -12.32
C MET A 152 1.95 -11.82 -11.88
N THR A 153 1.27 -12.40 -10.92
CA THR A 153 1.43 -13.83 -10.61
C THR A 153 1.05 -14.66 -11.83
N ALA A 154 1.43 -15.94 -11.89
CA ALA A 154 0.99 -16.81 -12.97
C ALA A 154 -0.55 -16.90 -13.04
N GLU A 155 -1.24 -16.77 -11.90
CA GLU A 155 -2.69 -16.60 -11.84
C GLU A 155 -3.15 -15.26 -12.44
N ASP A 156 -2.55 -14.12 -12.09
CA ASP A 156 -2.93 -12.81 -12.64
C ASP A 156 -2.70 -12.74 -14.16
N VAL A 157 -1.60 -13.34 -14.66
CA VAL A 157 -1.32 -13.43 -16.11
C VAL A 157 -2.37 -14.30 -16.80
N ALA A 158 -2.77 -15.41 -16.17
CA ALA A 158 -3.80 -16.27 -16.71
C ALA A 158 -5.18 -15.59 -16.73
N GLU A 159 -5.51 -14.80 -15.70
CA GLU A 159 -6.76 -14.04 -15.61
C GLU A 159 -6.78 -12.90 -16.65
N LEU A 160 -5.72 -12.09 -16.75
CA LEU A 160 -5.62 -11.03 -17.77
C LEU A 160 -5.67 -11.62 -19.19
N PHE A 161 -5.01 -12.76 -19.43
CA PHE A 161 -5.06 -13.41 -20.73
C PHE A 161 -6.47 -13.89 -21.06
N ASN A 162 -7.14 -14.60 -20.14
CA ASN A 162 -8.44 -15.20 -20.42
C ASN A 162 -9.59 -14.18 -20.45
N ASP A 163 -9.55 -13.17 -19.59
CA ASP A 163 -10.70 -12.28 -19.38
C ASP A 163 -10.59 -10.97 -20.16
N THR A 164 -9.39 -10.58 -20.58
CA THR A 164 -9.17 -9.30 -21.29
C THR A 164 -8.54 -9.51 -22.66
N LEU A 165 -7.34 -10.10 -22.72
CA LEU A 165 -6.59 -10.18 -23.97
C LEU A 165 -7.23 -11.12 -24.99
N LYS A 166 -7.73 -12.28 -24.55
CA LYS A 166 -8.38 -13.26 -25.43
C LYS A 166 -9.68 -12.70 -26.04
N PRO A 167 -10.63 -12.12 -25.28
CA PRO A 167 -11.83 -11.52 -25.86
C PRO A 167 -11.53 -10.35 -26.81
N GLN A 168 -10.52 -9.53 -26.50
CA GLN A 168 -10.10 -8.44 -27.40
C GLN A 168 -9.47 -8.97 -28.69
N LEU A 169 -8.69 -10.04 -28.61
CA LEU A 169 -8.11 -10.71 -29.77
C LEU A 169 -9.21 -11.37 -30.62
N GLU A 170 -10.20 -12.01 -29.99
CA GLU A 170 -11.36 -12.61 -30.67
C GLU A 170 -12.21 -11.53 -31.37
N ALA A 171 -12.52 -10.41 -30.69
CA ALA A 171 -13.24 -9.28 -31.30
C ALA A 171 -12.45 -8.63 -32.45
N SER A 172 -11.13 -8.46 -32.29
CA SER A 172 -10.27 -7.93 -33.36
C SER A 172 -10.17 -8.88 -34.56
N LEU A 173 -10.30 -10.18 -34.35
CA LEU A 173 -10.30 -11.18 -35.42
C LEU A 173 -11.64 -11.21 -36.16
N ASP A 174 -12.76 -11.01 -35.46
CA ASP A 174 -14.08 -10.92 -36.08
C ASP A 174 -14.16 -9.73 -37.05
N ASP A 175 -13.70 -8.54 -36.64
CA ASP A 175 -13.62 -7.37 -37.53
C ASP A 175 -12.69 -7.63 -38.73
N LEU A 176 -11.55 -8.32 -38.53
CA LEU A 176 -10.63 -8.65 -39.61
C LEU A 176 -11.21 -9.69 -40.58
N ILE A 177 -12.06 -10.60 -40.09
CA ILE A 177 -12.78 -11.59 -40.88
C ILE A 177 -13.88 -10.91 -41.69
N ASP A 178 -14.60 -9.97 -41.10
CA ASP A 178 -15.63 -9.18 -41.79
C ASP A 178 -15.00 -8.29 -42.88
N ASP A 179 -13.92 -7.57 -42.58
CA ASP A 179 -13.13 -6.82 -43.56
C ASP A 179 -12.61 -7.72 -44.69
N HIS A 180 -12.10 -8.92 -44.35
CA HIS A 180 -11.66 -9.91 -45.33
C HIS A 180 -12.82 -10.45 -46.18
N ASN A 181 -14.03 -10.59 -45.63
CA ASN A 181 -15.22 -11.06 -46.35
C ASN A 181 -15.82 -9.99 -47.26
N GLU A 182 -15.68 -8.71 -46.90
CA GLU A 182 -16.07 -7.57 -47.71
C GLU A 182 -15.00 -7.15 -48.73
N ASP A 183 -13.74 -7.55 -48.54
CA ASP A 183 -12.64 -7.30 -49.48
C ASP A 183 -12.63 -8.32 -50.64
N PRO A 184 -13.00 -7.92 -51.88
CA PRO A 184 -13.00 -8.80 -53.04
C PRO A 184 -11.59 -9.24 -53.49
N GLU A 185 -10.53 -8.67 -52.92
CA GLU A 185 -9.13 -9.01 -53.19
C GLU A 185 -8.49 -9.91 -52.12
N ALA A 186 -9.17 -10.19 -51.01
CA ALA A 186 -8.61 -10.88 -49.85
C ALA A 186 -7.99 -12.25 -50.16
N HIS A 187 -8.45 -12.89 -51.24
CA HIS A 187 -7.90 -14.13 -51.79
C HIS A 187 -7.09 -13.92 -53.07
N ASN A 188 -6.24 -12.89 -53.13
CA ASN A 188 -5.45 -12.53 -54.33
C ASN A 188 -6.32 -12.43 -55.60
N GLY A 189 -7.54 -11.91 -55.46
CA GLY A 189 -8.51 -11.77 -56.54
C GLY A 189 -9.14 -13.09 -57.04
N ALA A 190 -8.99 -14.22 -56.34
CA ALA A 190 -9.60 -15.50 -56.76
C ALA A 190 -11.15 -15.48 -56.80
N LEU A 191 -11.75 -14.57 -56.01
CA LEU A 191 -13.19 -14.30 -55.95
C LEU A 191 -13.60 -13.03 -56.71
N LYS A 192 -12.63 -12.23 -57.13
CA LYS A 192 -12.85 -11.04 -57.98
C LYS A 192 -13.66 -11.44 -59.22
N ASP A 193 -14.72 -10.69 -59.49
CA ASP A 193 -15.67 -10.86 -60.59
C ASP A 193 -16.62 -12.07 -60.50
N LYS A 194 -16.61 -12.85 -59.41
CA LYS A 194 -17.50 -14.02 -59.24
C LYS A 194 -18.71 -13.82 -58.35
N GLN A 195 -18.77 -12.75 -57.56
CA GLN A 195 -19.85 -12.49 -56.60
C GLN A 195 -20.99 -11.63 -57.18
N ASP A 196 -20.88 -11.12 -58.42
CA ASP A 196 -21.76 -10.07 -58.97
C ASP A 196 -22.15 -10.23 -60.46
N ALA A 197 -22.25 -11.46 -60.98
CA ALA A 197 -22.25 -11.67 -62.43
C ALA A 197 -23.51 -11.23 -63.22
N ILE A 198 -24.51 -10.57 -62.62
CA ILE A 198 -25.60 -9.93 -63.38
C ILE A 198 -25.89 -8.54 -62.83
N LYS A 199 -25.13 -7.54 -63.31
CA LYS A 199 -25.29 -6.09 -63.03
C LYS A 199 -25.87 -5.30 -64.22
N VAL A 200 -26.67 -5.95 -65.08
CA VAL A 200 -27.15 -5.34 -66.34
C VAL A 200 -28.64 -5.01 -66.23
N GLU A 201 -28.99 -3.72 -66.32
CA GLU A 201 -30.38 -3.23 -66.36
C GLU A 201 -30.83 -2.96 -67.80
N GLY A 202 -32.10 -3.27 -68.12
CA GLY A 202 -32.70 -3.15 -69.46
C GLY A 202 -33.22 -4.48 -70.03
N LEU A 203 -33.56 -4.52 -71.33
CA LEU A 203 -33.91 -5.78 -72.02
C LEU A 203 -32.65 -6.63 -72.23
N LEU A 204 -32.66 -7.88 -71.77
CA LEU A 204 -31.49 -8.77 -71.74
C LEU A 204 -31.62 -9.96 -72.70
N LYS A 205 -30.48 -10.48 -73.16
CA LYS A 205 -30.37 -11.66 -74.03
C LYS A 205 -29.38 -12.67 -73.47
N GLY A 206 -29.82 -13.92 -73.36
CA GLY A 206 -28.96 -15.06 -73.04
C GLY A 206 -28.29 -15.65 -74.29
N THR A 207 -27.02 -16.05 -74.17
CA THR A 207 -26.26 -16.71 -75.24
C THR A 207 -25.63 -18.00 -74.73
N LYS A 208 -25.74 -19.06 -75.53
CA LYS A 208 -25.10 -20.36 -75.31
C LYS A 208 -24.08 -20.59 -76.41
N ALA A 209 -22.85 -20.94 -76.04
CA ALA A 209 -21.81 -21.37 -76.96
C ALA A 209 -21.41 -22.82 -76.63
N THR A 210 -21.42 -23.70 -77.63
CA THR A 210 -21.06 -25.12 -77.46
C THR A 210 -19.72 -25.37 -78.13
N GLY A 211 -18.74 -25.88 -77.38
CA GLY A 211 -17.42 -26.29 -77.88
C GLY A 211 -17.02 -27.67 -77.38
N GLU A 212 -15.91 -28.21 -77.90
CA GLU A 212 -15.42 -29.57 -77.58
C GLU A 212 -15.07 -29.78 -76.09
N GLY A 213 -15.05 -28.72 -75.27
CA GLY A 213 -14.90 -28.77 -73.81
C GLY A 213 -16.19 -28.66 -73.01
N GLY A 214 -17.38 -28.66 -73.64
CA GLY A 214 -18.68 -28.48 -73.00
C GLY A 214 -19.35 -27.14 -73.31
N ASP A 215 -20.61 -27.00 -72.89
CA ASP A 215 -21.41 -25.79 -73.09
C ASP A 215 -21.01 -24.66 -72.13
N THR A 216 -20.86 -23.44 -72.65
CA THR A 216 -20.74 -22.21 -71.86
C THR A 216 -21.95 -21.29 -72.10
N TYR A 217 -22.41 -20.62 -71.04
CA TYR A 217 -23.59 -19.74 -71.06
C TYR A 217 -23.21 -18.34 -70.55
N SER A 218 -23.69 -17.30 -71.22
CA SER A 218 -23.48 -15.89 -70.87
C SER A 218 -24.77 -15.06 -71.02
N VAL A 219 -24.89 -13.94 -70.29
CA VAL A 219 -26.05 -13.03 -70.31
C VAL A 219 -25.55 -11.60 -70.58
N GLY A 220 -26.22 -10.84 -71.46
CA GLY A 220 -25.84 -9.46 -71.80
C GLY A 220 -27.02 -8.57 -72.23
N ALA A 221 -26.79 -7.26 -72.35
CA ALA A 221 -27.80 -6.29 -72.79
C ALA A 221 -28.19 -6.50 -74.27
N ALA A 222 -29.48 -6.41 -74.59
CA ALA A 222 -29.98 -6.47 -75.97
C ALA A 222 -29.59 -5.20 -76.74
N THR A 223 -29.13 -5.34 -77.99
CA THR A 223 -28.63 -4.22 -78.79
C THR A 223 -29.71 -3.68 -79.75
N PRO A 224 -30.10 -2.40 -79.68
CA PRO A 224 -30.99 -1.81 -80.68
C PRO A 224 -30.34 -1.82 -82.08
N GLY A 225 -31.14 -2.14 -83.10
CA GLY A 225 -30.81 -2.31 -84.51
C GLY A 225 -30.53 -3.76 -84.90
N THR A 226 -30.25 -4.63 -83.93
CA THR A 226 -29.90 -6.04 -84.14
C THR A 226 -30.78 -6.99 -83.33
N ASP A 227 -31.03 -6.69 -82.05
CA ASP A 227 -31.91 -7.46 -81.16
C ASP A 227 -33.30 -6.81 -80.99
N TYR A 228 -33.43 -5.49 -81.21
CA TYR A 228 -34.70 -4.71 -81.36
C TYR A 228 -34.44 -3.48 -82.27
N GLN A 229 -35.30 -2.47 -82.49
CA GLN A 229 -35.04 -1.34 -83.43
C GLN A 229 -35.07 0.07 -82.77
N PRO A 230 -34.10 0.99 -83.02
CA PRO A 230 -34.05 2.33 -82.38
C PRO A 230 -34.52 3.52 -83.27
N PRO A 231 -34.94 4.66 -82.68
CA PRO A 231 -35.39 5.87 -83.39
C PRO A 231 -34.23 6.66 -84.02
N THR A 232 -34.43 7.26 -85.21
CA THR A 232 -33.31 7.69 -86.10
C THR A 232 -33.06 9.18 -86.30
N ASN A 233 -33.73 10.13 -85.63
CA ASN A 233 -33.47 11.56 -85.88
C ASN A 233 -33.27 12.39 -84.61
N THR A 234 -32.18 13.17 -84.56
CA THR A 234 -31.88 14.19 -83.54
C THR A 234 -31.87 15.57 -84.19
N LEU A 235 -32.68 16.51 -83.68
CA LEU A 235 -32.71 17.92 -84.12
C LEU A 235 -31.87 18.77 -83.16
N THR A 236 -30.96 19.59 -83.68
CA THR A 236 -30.20 20.58 -82.87
C THR A 236 -31.09 21.77 -82.49
N PRO A 237 -31.02 22.25 -81.23
CA PRO A 237 -31.83 23.38 -80.75
C PRO A 237 -31.48 24.68 -81.50
N ALA A 238 -32.48 25.30 -82.12
CA ALA A 238 -32.43 26.71 -82.53
C ALA A 238 -33.33 27.52 -81.60
N GLU A 239 -32.89 28.72 -81.26
CA GLU A 239 -33.56 29.69 -80.40
C GLU A 239 -35.03 29.89 -80.82
N ALA A 240 -35.88 30.04 -79.81
CA ALA A 240 -37.34 29.90 -79.82
C ALA A 240 -38.05 30.29 -81.14
N MET A 241 -38.75 29.33 -81.74
CA MET A 241 -39.77 29.61 -82.75
C MET A 241 -40.97 30.30 -82.09
N THR A 242 -41.36 31.44 -82.62
CA THR A 242 -42.56 32.19 -82.23
C THR A 242 -43.82 31.58 -82.86
N THR A 243 -45.00 31.92 -82.35
CA THR A 243 -46.28 31.41 -82.88
C THR A 243 -46.53 31.83 -84.34
N GLN A 244 -45.82 32.84 -84.84
CA GLN A 244 -45.92 33.30 -86.23
C GLN A 244 -44.89 32.66 -87.16
N ASP A 245 -43.94 31.87 -86.64
CA ASP A 245 -42.93 31.24 -87.49
C ASP A 245 -43.52 30.10 -88.32
N TYR A 246 -43.09 30.05 -89.57
CA TYR A 246 -43.60 29.11 -90.57
C TYR A 246 -42.83 27.78 -90.52
N ILE A 247 -43.54 26.70 -90.24
CA ILE A 247 -43.04 25.33 -90.32
C ILE A 247 -43.32 24.79 -91.73
N PRO A 248 -42.28 24.45 -92.51
CA PRO A 248 -42.48 23.81 -93.80
C PRO A 248 -42.94 22.36 -93.61
N PHE A 249 -43.92 21.94 -94.38
CA PHE A 249 -44.34 20.55 -94.48
C PHE A 249 -44.59 20.18 -95.94
N TYR A 250 -44.51 18.90 -96.27
CA TYR A 250 -44.79 18.42 -97.61
C TYR A 250 -46.20 17.86 -97.66
N ASP A 251 -47.07 18.48 -98.45
CA ASP A 251 -48.42 17.95 -98.67
C ASP A 251 -48.36 16.90 -99.78
N HIS A 252 -48.50 15.63 -99.41
CA HIS A 252 -48.47 14.51 -100.33
C HIS A 252 -49.64 14.49 -101.32
N THR A 253 -50.73 15.21 -101.05
CA THR A 253 -51.91 15.26 -101.92
C THR A 253 -51.70 16.23 -103.08
N SER A 254 -51.19 17.43 -102.80
CA SER A 254 -50.87 18.42 -103.83
C SER A 254 -49.46 18.27 -104.42
N GLY A 255 -48.59 17.48 -103.78
CA GLY A 255 -47.20 17.28 -104.20
C GLY A 255 -46.32 18.53 -104.05
N GLN A 256 -46.73 19.48 -103.20
CA GLN A 256 -45.99 20.74 -102.98
C GLN A 256 -45.48 20.88 -101.55
N HIS A 257 -44.36 21.61 -101.42
CA HIS A 257 -43.91 22.11 -100.13
C HIS A 257 -44.80 23.26 -99.69
N MET A 258 -45.52 23.07 -98.59
CA MET A 258 -46.36 24.07 -97.95
C MET A 258 -45.70 24.59 -96.67
N ARG A 259 -46.28 25.64 -96.10
CA ARG A 259 -45.89 26.18 -94.80
C ARG A 259 -47.13 26.53 -93.98
N ALA A 260 -47.14 26.17 -92.70
CA ALA A 260 -48.14 26.58 -91.72
C ALA A 260 -47.44 27.32 -90.58
N THR A 261 -48.09 28.28 -89.93
CA THR A 261 -47.48 28.89 -88.73
C THR A 261 -47.58 27.92 -87.56
N LEU A 262 -46.67 28.05 -86.59
CA LEU A 262 -46.72 27.27 -85.36
C LEU A 262 -48.07 27.43 -84.62
N GLN A 263 -48.70 28.62 -84.71
CA GLN A 263 -50.06 28.85 -84.20
C GLN A 263 -51.10 27.96 -84.89
N SER A 264 -51.11 27.94 -86.23
CA SER A 264 -52.06 27.11 -87.00
C SER A 264 -51.86 25.62 -86.73
N LEU A 265 -50.62 25.20 -86.47
CA LEU A 265 -50.32 23.82 -86.12
C LEU A 265 -50.79 23.49 -84.69
N LYS A 266 -50.60 24.39 -83.70
CA LYS A 266 -51.09 24.22 -82.31
C LYS A 266 -52.61 24.09 -82.26
N GLU A 267 -53.33 24.91 -83.02
CA GLU A 267 -54.79 24.86 -83.12
C GLU A 267 -55.27 23.57 -83.83
N ALA A 268 -54.56 23.12 -84.86
CA ALA A 268 -54.91 21.90 -85.60
C ALA A 268 -54.65 20.59 -84.83
N ILE A 269 -53.72 20.59 -83.87
CA ILE A 269 -53.38 19.41 -83.05
C ILE A 269 -54.00 19.44 -81.63
N GLY A 270 -54.77 20.47 -81.29
CA GLY A 270 -55.57 20.53 -80.07
C GLY A 270 -54.81 20.80 -78.76
N VAL A 271 -53.70 21.54 -78.78
CA VAL A 271 -52.96 21.90 -77.55
C VAL A 271 -53.78 22.88 -76.70
N GLN A 272 -54.07 22.52 -75.45
CA GLN A 272 -54.87 23.32 -74.51
C GLN A 272 -54.04 24.36 -73.74
N SER A 273 -54.66 25.48 -73.38
CA SER A 273 -54.07 26.49 -72.48
C SER A 273 -53.88 25.93 -71.07
N PRO A 274 -52.86 26.38 -70.31
CA PRO A 274 -52.71 25.99 -68.90
C PRO A 274 -53.86 26.57 -68.07
N SER A 275 -54.27 25.84 -67.04
CA SER A 275 -55.30 26.28 -66.10
C SER A 275 -54.78 26.39 -64.66
N ILE A 276 -55.37 27.32 -63.90
CA ILE A 276 -55.25 27.36 -62.43
C ILE A 276 -56.59 26.93 -61.84
N LYS A 277 -56.60 25.84 -61.10
CA LYS A 277 -57.75 25.37 -60.33
C LYS A 277 -57.61 25.82 -58.88
N VAL A 278 -58.53 26.68 -58.47
CA VAL A 278 -58.60 27.23 -57.12
C VAL A 278 -59.63 26.44 -56.32
N THR A 279 -59.20 25.86 -55.22
CA THR A 279 -60.10 25.28 -54.20
C THR A 279 -60.26 26.30 -53.07
N THR A 280 -61.49 26.70 -52.78
CA THR A 280 -61.81 27.65 -51.72
C THR A 280 -63.27 27.51 -51.28
N CYS A 281 -63.65 28.27 -50.25
CA CYS A 281 -64.97 28.31 -49.65
C CYS A 281 -66.07 28.58 -50.68
N ALA A 282 -67.20 27.88 -50.56
CA ALA A 282 -68.34 28.09 -51.43
C ALA A 282 -68.82 29.56 -51.34
N GLY A 283 -68.99 30.21 -52.51
CA GLY A 283 -69.41 31.61 -52.56
C GLY A 283 -68.30 32.65 -52.38
N ALA A 284 -67.05 32.24 -52.09
CA ALA A 284 -65.92 33.17 -52.04
C ALA A 284 -65.68 33.84 -53.41
N ALA A 285 -65.47 35.15 -53.44
CA ALA A 285 -65.05 35.84 -54.64
C ALA A 285 -63.59 35.51 -54.93
N VAL A 286 -63.30 34.94 -56.10
CA VAL A 286 -61.94 34.53 -56.48
C VAL A 286 -61.44 35.42 -57.61
N THR A 287 -60.25 36.01 -57.45
CA THR A 287 -59.55 36.73 -58.51
C THR A 287 -58.24 36.03 -58.85
N CYS A 288 -57.94 35.88 -60.13
CA CYS A 288 -56.65 35.41 -60.64
C CYS A 288 -56.10 36.50 -61.56
N SER A 289 -55.00 37.14 -61.17
CA SER A 289 -54.46 38.31 -61.87
C SER A 289 -52.95 38.26 -62.05
N ASP A 290 -52.47 38.68 -63.21
CA ASP A 290 -51.05 38.93 -63.52
C ASP A 290 -50.65 40.41 -63.34
N GLY A 291 -51.55 41.24 -62.79
CA GLY A 291 -51.39 42.68 -62.65
C GLY A 291 -51.95 43.53 -63.80
N GLU A 292 -52.25 42.94 -64.96
CA GLU A 292 -52.88 43.61 -66.12
C GLU A 292 -54.24 42.98 -66.49
N THR A 293 -54.26 41.66 -66.60
CA THR A 293 -55.42 40.80 -66.78
C THR A 293 -55.96 40.36 -65.42
N THR A 294 -57.28 40.34 -65.26
CA THR A 294 -57.95 39.80 -64.06
C THR A 294 -59.08 38.88 -64.48
N LEU A 295 -58.99 37.63 -64.08
CA LEU A 295 -60.04 36.63 -64.21
C LEU A 295 -60.81 36.58 -62.88
N GLN A 296 -62.14 36.47 -62.97
CA GLN A 296 -63.02 36.45 -61.79
C GLN A 296 -63.82 35.15 -61.77
N GLY A 297 -63.87 34.54 -60.59
CA GLY A 297 -64.57 33.31 -60.30
C GLY A 297 -65.32 33.41 -58.97
N THR A 298 -66.10 32.38 -58.66
CA THR A 298 -66.82 32.32 -57.38
C THR A 298 -66.81 30.89 -56.86
N GLY A 299 -66.39 30.73 -55.60
CA GLY A 299 -66.11 29.44 -55.00
C GLY A 299 -64.99 28.69 -55.72
N THR A 300 -64.95 27.38 -55.54
CA THR A 300 -63.99 26.52 -56.25
C THR A 300 -64.16 26.67 -57.77
N THR A 301 -63.15 27.21 -58.44
CA THR A 301 -63.19 27.62 -59.85
C THR A 301 -61.89 27.25 -60.55
N GLU A 302 -61.97 26.87 -61.82
CA GLU A 302 -60.81 26.66 -62.69
C GLU A 302 -60.74 27.78 -63.73
N PHE A 303 -59.59 28.45 -63.80
CA PHE A 303 -59.30 29.52 -64.74
C PHE A 303 -58.42 28.99 -65.86
N GLU A 304 -58.90 28.98 -67.10
CA GLU A 304 -58.04 28.84 -68.27
C GLU A 304 -57.26 30.14 -68.49
N LEU A 305 -55.94 30.05 -68.57
CA LEU A 305 -55.08 31.22 -68.66
C LEU A 305 -54.80 31.62 -70.10
N PRO A 306 -54.80 32.93 -70.41
CA PRO A 306 -54.48 33.41 -71.76
C PRO A 306 -53.00 33.25 -72.13
N HIS A 307 -52.11 33.18 -71.12
CA HIS A 307 -50.68 32.97 -71.30
C HIS A 307 -50.03 32.46 -70.00
N ILE A 308 -48.80 32.00 -70.14
CA ILE A 308 -47.89 31.67 -69.02
C ILE A 308 -47.38 32.96 -68.36
N GLY A 309 -46.91 32.90 -67.11
CA GLY A 309 -46.46 34.05 -66.33
C GLY A 309 -46.75 33.93 -64.83
N GLU A 310 -46.44 34.96 -64.06
CA GLU A 310 -46.77 35.04 -62.63
C GLU A 310 -48.23 35.46 -62.44
N TRP A 311 -48.98 34.71 -61.64
CA TRP A 311 -50.38 34.99 -61.32
C TRP A 311 -50.59 35.02 -59.81
N THR A 312 -51.17 36.11 -59.30
CA THR A 312 -51.68 36.19 -57.94
C THR A 312 -53.13 35.72 -57.92
N VAL A 313 -53.40 34.67 -57.15
CA VAL A 313 -54.74 34.16 -56.89
C VAL A 313 -55.18 34.60 -55.52
N THR A 314 -56.38 35.17 -55.40
CA THR A 314 -56.95 35.62 -54.12
C THR A 314 -58.40 35.15 -54.01
N ALA A 315 -58.75 34.53 -52.89
CA ALA A 315 -60.12 34.24 -52.52
C ALA A 315 -60.53 35.16 -51.38
N THR A 316 -61.72 35.75 -51.47
CA THR A 316 -62.28 36.65 -50.45
C THR A 316 -63.69 36.24 -50.09
N LEU A 317 -63.98 36.05 -48.80
CA LEU A 317 -65.32 35.77 -48.29
C LEU A 317 -65.48 36.45 -46.92
N ASP A 318 -66.63 37.10 -46.71
CA ASP A 318 -66.97 37.80 -45.45
C ASP A 318 -65.92 38.79 -44.92
N GLY A 319 -65.15 39.41 -45.82
CA GLY A 319 -64.15 40.43 -45.50
C GLY A 319 -62.77 39.88 -45.15
N GLU A 320 -62.60 38.56 -45.12
CA GLU A 320 -61.30 37.87 -44.98
C GLU A 320 -60.81 37.39 -46.34
N SER A 321 -59.49 37.35 -46.55
CA SER A 321 -58.89 36.93 -47.81
C SER A 321 -57.69 36.00 -47.61
N ALA A 322 -57.58 35.00 -48.48
CA ALA A 322 -56.39 34.16 -48.63
C ALA A 322 -55.83 34.34 -50.05
N SER A 323 -54.50 34.46 -50.17
CA SER A 323 -53.83 34.73 -51.45
C SER A 323 -52.59 33.86 -51.62
N GLN A 324 -52.28 33.51 -52.87
CA GLN A 324 -51.08 32.78 -53.26
C GLN A 324 -50.59 33.27 -54.63
N GLU A 325 -49.28 33.44 -54.77
CA GLU A 325 -48.63 33.68 -56.07
C GLU A 325 -48.30 32.34 -56.73
N VAL A 326 -48.50 32.25 -58.05
CA VAL A 326 -48.34 31.05 -58.86
C VAL A 326 -47.56 31.39 -60.12
N GLU A 327 -46.34 30.86 -60.23
CA GLU A 327 -45.54 30.96 -61.45
C GLU A 327 -45.97 29.86 -62.45
N VAL A 328 -46.62 30.28 -63.54
CA VAL A 328 -47.11 29.38 -64.60
C VAL A 328 -46.07 29.31 -65.70
N THR A 329 -45.44 28.16 -65.91
CA THR A 329 -44.31 27.99 -66.85
C THR A 329 -44.58 26.96 -67.96
N GLY A 330 -45.26 25.84 -67.67
CA GLY A 330 -45.53 24.80 -68.68
C GLY A 330 -46.43 23.61 -68.31
N ALA A 331 -46.85 23.44 -67.04
CA ALA A 331 -47.86 22.42 -66.68
C ALA A 331 -49.25 22.81 -67.19
N LEU A 332 -50.10 21.81 -67.48
CA LEU A 332 -51.48 22.05 -67.94
C LEU A 332 -52.42 22.47 -66.81
N LEU A 333 -52.09 22.13 -65.55
CA LEU A 333 -52.94 22.40 -64.39
C LEU A 333 -52.05 22.77 -63.19
N TYR A 334 -52.41 23.86 -62.52
CA TYR A 334 -51.86 24.27 -61.23
C TYR A 334 -52.99 24.31 -60.21
N GLU A 335 -52.80 23.71 -59.04
CA GLU A 335 -53.81 23.69 -57.99
C GLU A 335 -53.43 24.65 -56.86
N VAL A 336 -54.39 25.48 -56.46
CA VAL A 336 -54.22 26.51 -55.41
C VAL A 336 -55.29 26.29 -54.36
N ASP A 337 -54.90 26.10 -53.11
CA ASP A 337 -55.82 25.95 -51.98
C ASP A 337 -55.87 27.23 -51.16
N LEU A 338 -57.00 27.92 -51.24
CA LEU A 338 -57.29 29.18 -50.56
C LEU A 338 -58.51 29.03 -49.63
N MET A 339 -58.66 27.90 -48.95
CA MET A 339 -59.71 27.73 -47.93
C MET A 339 -59.52 28.71 -46.76
N ILE A 340 -60.49 29.60 -46.58
CA ILE A 340 -60.45 30.68 -45.58
C ILE A 340 -60.92 30.11 -44.23
N THR A 341 -60.02 29.96 -43.28
CA THR A 341 -60.33 29.41 -41.95
C THR A 341 -60.87 30.51 -41.03
N SER A 342 -62.10 30.36 -40.54
CA SER A 342 -62.74 31.30 -39.61
C SER A 342 -62.42 30.99 -38.15
N GLY A 343 -62.33 29.71 -37.78
CA GLY A 343 -62.04 29.26 -36.41
C GLY A 343 -61.40 27.88 -36.30
N VAL A 344 -60.82 27.57 -35.14
CA VAL A 344 -60.31 26.24 -34.78
C VAL A 344 -60.71 25.91 -33.34
N ALA A 345 -61.16 24.68 -33.10
CA ALA A 345 -61.58 24.24 -31.76
C ALA A 345 -61.19 22.78 -31.49
N VAL A 346 -60.85 22.48 -30.23
CA VAL A 346 -60.76 21.10 -29.75
C VAL A 346 -62.17 20.60 -29.49
N THR A 347 -62.68 19.74 -30.37
CA THR A 347 -64.04 19.19 -30.29
C THR A 347 -64.10 17.86 -29.55
N THR A 348 -62.94 17.22 -29.33
CA THR A 348 -62.80 16.07 -28.44
C THR A 348 -61.47 16.18 -27.70
N GLN A 349 -61.50 16.09 -26.38
CA GLN A 349 -60.31 16.18 -25.52
C GLN A 349 -59.41 14.95 -25.71
N PRO A 350 -58.08 15.07 -25.52
CA PRO A 350 -57.18 13.93 -25.50
C PRO A 350 -57.55 12.97 -24.37
N THR A 351 -57.29 11.68 -24.55
CA THR A 351 -57.54 10.66 -23.51
C THR A 351 -56.66 10.86 -22.28
N LYS A 352 -55.54 11.55 -22.42
CA LYS A 352 -54.58 11.85 -21.36
C LYS A 352 -54.53 13.33 -21.06
N THR A 353 -54.87 13.71 -19.83
CA THR A 353 -54.92 15.10 -19.36
C THR A 353 -54.01 15.38 -18.16
N THR A 354 -53.40 14.35 -17.56
CA THR A 354 -52.49 14.45 -16.42
C THR A 354 -51.14 13.83 -16.76
N TYR A 355 -50.07 14.55 -16.45
CA TYR A 355 -48.71 14.24 -16.89
C TYR A 355 -47.69 14.36 -15.75
N TYR A 356 -46.58 13.63 -15.86
CA TYR A 356 -45.38 13.85 -15.04
C TYR A 356 -44.49 14.95 -15.64
N ILE A 357 -43.64 15.55 -14.82
CA ILE A 357 -42.65 16.53 -15.31
C ILE A 357 -41.68 15.82 -16.28
N GLY A 358 -41.42 16.45 -17.43
CA GLY A 358 -40.57 15.93 -18.50
C GLY A 358 -41.29 15.03 -19.51
N GLU A 359 -42.54 14.66 -19.26
CA GLU A 359 -43.32 13.80 -20.16
C GLU A 359 -43.72 14.54 -21.45
N ALA A 360 -43.76 13.84 -22.59
CA ALA A 360 -44.25 14.42 -23.85
C ALA A 360 -45.79 14.52 -23.85
N PHE A 361 -46.33 15.56 -24.48
CA PHE A 361 -47.78 15.66 -24.67
C PHE A 361 -48.29 14.55 -25.59
N ASP A 362 -49.37 13.89 -25.19
CA ASP A 362 -50.00 12.79 -25.94
C ASP A 362 -51.35 13.26 -26.52
N PRO A 363 -51.41 13.57 -27.84
CA PRO A 363 -52.65 14.02 -28.48
C PRO A 363 -53.63 12.87 -28.77
N THR A 364 -53.34 11.63 -28.37
CA THR A 364 -54.20 10.47 -28.66
C THR A 364 -55.64 10.69 -28.20
N GLY A 365 -56.59 10.40 -29.10
CA GLY A 365 -58.03 10.59 -28.87
C GLY A 365 -58.52 12.03 -28.98
N MET A 366 -57.63 13.01 -29.18
CA MET A 366 -58.01 14.39 -29.44
C MET A 366 -58.57 14.54 -30.85
N VAL A 367 -59.58 15.40 -31.01
CA VAL A 367 -60.07 15.83 -32.32
C VAL A 367 -60.08 17.35 -32.37
N VAL A 368 -59.40 17.91 -33.38
CA VAL A 368 -59.38 19.34 -33.70
C VAL A 368 -60.19 19.57 -34.95
N THR A 369 -61.18 20.44 -34.85
CA THR A 369 -62.06 20.79 -35.98
C THR A 369 -61.80 22.24 -36.38
N ALA A 370 -61.49 22.45 -37.66
CA ALA A 370 -61.47 23.77 -38.27
C ALA A 370 -62.89 24.13 -38.77
N THR A 371 -63.26 25.39 -38.64
CA THR A 371 -64.44 25.98 -39.25
C THR A 371 -63.97 26.96 -40.31
N PHE A 372 -64.56 26.87 -41.51
CA PHE A 372 -64.24 27.75 -42.63
C PHE A 372 -65.26 28.88 -42.77
N ALA A 373 -64.98 29.85 -43.63
CA ALA A 373 -65.83 31.02 -43.84
C ALA A 373 -67.19 30.68 -44.49
N ASP A 374 -67.32 29.55 -45.17
CA ASP A 374 -68.60 29.05 -45.72
C ASP A 374 -69.38 28.15 -44.75
N ASP A 375 -69.10 28.25 -43.45
CA ASP A 375 -69.67 27.44 -42.36
C ASP A 375 -69.39 25.92 -42.46
N THR A 376 -68.58 25.47 -43.42
CA THR A 376 -68.14 24.07 -43.47
C THR A 376 -67.11 23.76 -42.40
N THR A 377 -66.97 22.49 -42.04
CA THR A 377 -66.01 22.04 -41.02
C THR A 377 -65.21 20.84 -41.49
N GLU A 378 -63.98 20.73 -40.98
CA GLU A 378 -63.05 19.64 -41.30
C GLU A 378 -62.26 19.20 -40.06
N ASN A 379 -61.98 17.91 -39.97
CA ASN A 379 -61.08 17.37 -38.95
C ASN A 379 -59.63 17.60 -39.40
N VAL A 380 -58.95 18.51 -38.71
CA VAL A 380 -57.60 18.98 -39.04
C VAL A 380 -56.56 18.54 -38.00
N THR A 381 -56.87 17.51 -37.22
CA THR A 381 -56.03 17.07 -36.09
C THR A 381 -54.60 16.76 -36.52
N ASN A 382 -54.42 16.12 -37.69
CA ASN A 382 -53.11 15.75 -38.22
C ASN A 382 -52.32 16.94 -38.79
N ASP A 383 -53.00 18.06 -39.05
CA ASP A 383 -52.39 19.29 -39.59
C ASP A 383 -52.04 20.30 -38.49
N CYS A 384 -52.27 19.93 -37.22
CA CYS A 384 -51.99 20.77 -36.06
C CYS A 384 -50.57 20.56 -35.52
N THR A 385 -50.02 21.62 -34.92
CA THR A 385 -48.79 21.57 -34.11
C THR A 385 -49.08 21.89 -32.64
N PHE A 386 -48.30 21.32 -31.72
CA PHE A 386 -48.54 21.38 -30.27
C PHE A 386 -47.36 22.01 -29.53
N SER A 387 -47.63 22.95 -28.63
CA SER A 387 -46.58 23.61 -27.83
C SER A 387 -47.05 23.91 -26.40
N PRO A 388 -46.24 23.63 -25.35
CA PRO A 388 -44.94 22.95 -25.40
C PRO A 388 -45.06 21.46 -25.77
N THR A 389 -44.00 20.87 -26.31
CA THR A 389 -43.96 19.42 -26.65
C THR A 389 -43.68 18.54 -25.43
N SER A 390 -42.99 19.07 -24.41
CA SER A 390 -42.71 18.41 -23.14
C SER A 390 -43.32 19.19 -21.97
N ILE A 391 -43.91 18.48 -21.02
CA ILE A 391 -44.56 19.04 -19.85
C ILE A 391 -43.54 19.50 -18.82
N SER A 392 -43.59 20.78 -18.45
CA SER A 392 -42.87 21.34 -17.29
C SER A 392 -43.78 21.46 -16.07
N LYS A 393 -43.22 21.73 -14.90
CA LYS A 393 -43.99 21.91 -13.65
C LYS A 393 -45.05 23.02 -13.74
N ASP A 394 -44.82 24.02 -14.58
CA ASP A 394 -45.66 25.22 -14.73
C ASP A 394 -46.61 25.12 -15.94
N THR A 395 -46.62 23.98 -16.64
CA THR A 395 -47.49 23.78 -17.82
C THR A 395 -48.93 23.61 -17.37
N THR A 396 -49.80 24.55 -17.76
CA THR A 396 -51.24 24.50 -17.44
C THR A 396 -52.13 24.21 -18.66
N ALA A 397 -51.61 24.43 -19.87
CA ALA A 397 -52.28 24.13 -21.12
C ALA A 397 -51.27 23.88 -22.25
N ILE A 398 -51.70 23.15 -23.27
CA ILE A 398 -51.00 22.98 -24.55
C ILE A 398 -51.70 23.83 -25.61
N THR A 399 -50.94 24.66 -26.30
CA THR A 399 -51.40 25.42 -27.46
C THR A 399 -51.46 24.51 -28.68
N VAL A 400 -52.63 24.48 -29.31
CA VAL A 400 -52.91 23.79 -30.58
C VAL A 400 -52.92 24.85 -31.67
N ASN A 401 -52.05 24.69 -32.67
CA ASN A 401 -51.87 25.65 -33.74
C ASN A 401 -52.17 24.99 -35.10
N TYR A 402 -53.09 25.59 -35.86
CA TYR A 402 -53.48 25.16 -37.20
C TYR A 402 -53.26 26.28 -38.22
N GLN A 403 -52.71 25.93 -39.39
CA GLN A 403 -52.42 26.88 -40.46
C GLN A 403 -52.79 26.28 -41.82
N ARG A 404 -53.58 27.03 -42.61
CA ARG A 404 -53.91 26.71 -44.00
C ARG A 404 -54.06 27.99 -44.81
N ALA A 405 -53.58 27.99 -46.05
CA ALA A 405 -53.62 29.15 -46.94
C ALA A 405 -53.08 30.46 -46.32
N GLY A 406 -52.02 30.35 -45.51
CA GLY A 406 -51.41 31.50 -44.81
C GLY A 406 -52.18 32.01 -43.58
N ILE A 407 -53.40 31.53 -43.32
CA ILE A 407 -54.21 31.92 -42.15
C ILE A 407 -53.91 30.99 -40.98
N GLN A 408 -53.51 31.56 -39.84
CA GLN A 408 -53.24 30.82 -38.61
C GLN A 408 -54.35 31.02 -37.59
N LYS A 409 -54.79 29.93 -36.95
CA LYS A 409 -55.72 29.95 -35.82
C LYS A 409 -55.18 29.06 -34.70
N THR A 410 -55.39 29.48 -33.47
CA THR A 410 -54.93 28.76 -32.27
C THR A 410 -56.07 28.47 -31.32
N THR A 411 -56.00 27.33 -30.65
CA THR A 411 -56.82 27.00 -29.49
C THR A 411 -55.94 26.36 -28.41
N SER A 412 -56.49 26.01 -27.25
CA SER A 412 -55.71 25.43 -26.15
C SER A 412 -56.44 24.31 -25.45
N VAL A 413 -55.69 23.28 -25.03
CA VAL A 413 -56.19 22.18 -24.22
C VAL A 413 -55.55 22.23 -22.81
N PRO A 414 -56.34 22.28 -21.72
CA PRO A 414 -55.79 22.29 -20.37
C PRO A 414 -55.15 20.94 -20.01
N VAL A 415 -54.06 20.99 -19.25
CA VAL A 415 -53.38 19.80 -18.70
C VAL A 415 -53.06 19.99 -17.22
N THR A 416 -52.91 18.90 -16.48
CA THR A 416 -52.49 18.91 -15.07
C THR A 416 -51.14 18.21 -14.89
N VAL A 417 -50.32 18.71 -13.98
CA VAL A 417 -48.95 18.21 -13.77
C VAL A 417 -48.82 17.60 -12.38
N ARG A 418 -48.26 16.39 -12.32
CA ARG A 418 -47.91 15.72 -11.07
C ARG A 418 -46.59 16.26 -10.55
N VAL A 419 -46.64 16.91 -9.38
CA VAL A 419 -45.45 17.46 -8.72
C VAL A 419 -45.05 16.56 -7.56
N LEU A 420 -43.76 16.23 -7.48
CA LEU A 420 -43.19 15.41 -6.42
C LEU A 420 -43.37 16.09 -5.05
N SER A 421 -44.09 15.43 -4.14
CA SER A 421 -44.44 15.94 -2.80
C SER A 421 -43.46 15.45 -1.74
N SER A 422 -43.21 14.14 -1.70
CA SER A 422 -42.26 13.47 -0.80
C SER A 422 -41.75 12.17 -1.43
N ILE A 423 -40.71 11.60 -0.83
CA ILE A 423 -40.34 10.20 -1.04
C ILE A 423 -40.42 9.45 0.30
N GLU A 424 -40.57 8.13 0.22
CA GLU A 424 -40.64 7.24 1.38
C GLU A 424 -39.89 5.95 1.07
N ILE A 425 -39.03 5.52 2.00
CA ILE A 425 -38.41 4.19 1.98
C ILE A 425 -39.45 3.18 2.48
N THR A 426 -40.19 2.58 1.55
CA THR A 426 -41.28 1.65 1.86
C THR A 426 -40.77 0.24 2.14
N THR A 427 -39.57 -0.10 1.70
CA THR A 427 -38.85 -1.32 2.09
C THR A 427 -37.40 -0.96 2.39
N PRO A 428 -36.90 -1.16 3.62
CA PRO A 428 -35.50 -0.99 3.97
C PRO A 428 -34.57 -1.91 3.17
N PRO A 429 -33.27 -1.56 3.01
CA PRO A 429 -32.28 -2.45 2.40
C PRO A 429 -32.09 -3.73 3.21
N THR A 430 -31.59 -4.79 2.56
CA THR A 430 -31.35 -6.08 3.22
C THR A 430 -30.24 -6.02 4.27
N LYS A 431 -29.30 -5.08 4.14
CA LYS A 431 -28.18 -4.87 5.08
C LYS A 431 -28.30 -3.51 5.76
N THR A 432 -28.45 -3.53 7.08
CA THR A 432 -28.53 -2.32 7.94
C THR A 432 -27.46 -2.29 9.02
N ALA A 433 -26.61 -3.31 9.12
CA ALA A 433 -25.48 -3.39 10.02
C ALA A 433 -24.19 -3.53 9.23
N TYR A 434 -23.24 -2.62 9.48
CA TYR A 434 -21.98 -2.47 8.76
C TYR A 434 -20.80 -2.51 9.73
N LYS A 435 -19.62 -2.85 9.24
CA LYS A 435 -18.34 -2.62 9.92
C LYS A 435 -17.75 -1.28 9.49
N TYR A 436 -16.95 -0.66 10.34
CA TYR A 436 -16.19 0.53 9.98
C TYR A 436 -15.44 0.34 8.65
N GLY A 437 -15.60 1.28 7.72
CA GLY A 437 -14.98 1.26 6.40
C GLY A 437 -15.80 0.58 5.29
N GLU A 438 -16.89 -0.13 5.61
CA GLU A 438 -17.77 -0.70 4.56
C GLU A 438 -18.57 0.39 3.83
N ILE A 439 -18.99 0.13 2.59
CA ILE A 439 -19.85 1.02 1.79
C ILE A 439 -21.31 0.58 1.93
N PHE A 440 -22.25 1.54 1.96
CA PHE A 440 -23.69 1.25 2.02
C PHE A 440 -24.16 0.44 0.80
N ASP A 441 -24.93 -0.62 1.06
CA ASP A 441 -25.52 -1.49 0.06
C ASP A 441 -27.04 -1.26 0.00
N PRO A 442 -27.57 -0.61 -1.07
CA PRO A 442 -28.99 -0.34 -1.23
C PRO A 442 -29.80 -1.57 -1.67
N THR A 443 -29.19 -2.76 -1.80
CA THR A 443 -29.87 -3.95 -2.28
C THR A 443 -31.14 -4.27 -1.47
N GLY A 444 -32.24 -4.54 -2.18
CA GLY A 444 -33.56 -4.80 -1.61
C GLY A 444 -34.33 -3.57 -1.14
N MET A 445 -33.75 -2.37 -1.21
CA MET A 445 -34.44 -1.13 -0.83
C MET A 445 -35.46 -0.70 -1.89
N VAL A 446 -36.65 -0.33 -1.44
CA VAL A 446 -37.74 0.18 -2.30
C VAL A 446 -38.08 1.61 -1.88
N VAL A 447 -37.96 2.54 -2.83
CA VAL A 447 -38.27 3.95 -2.64
C VAL A 447 -39.55 4.28 -3.42
N THR A 448 -40.51 4.90 -2.75
CA THR A 448 -41.80 5.31 -3.31
C THR A 448 -41.87 6.83 -3.35
N ALA A 449 -42.13 7.39 -4.53
CA ALA A 449 -42.42 8.81 -4.71
C ALA A 449 -43.92 9.06 -4.54
N HIS A 450 -44.27 10.11 -3.79
CA HIS A 450 -45.64 10.57 -3.58
C HIS A 450 -45.85 11.93 -4.24
N TYR A 451 -47.00 12.13 -4.88
CA TYR A 451 -47.31 13.31 -5.69
C TYR A 451 -48.41 14.18 -5.07
N THR A 452 -48.50 15.44 -5.51
CA THR A 452 -49.48 16.43 -5.03
C THR A 452 -50.94 16.05 -5.30
N ASP A 453 -51.21 15.16 -6.25
CA ASP A 453 -52.55 14.63 -6.56
C ASP A 453 -52.93 13.41 -5.71
N GLY A 454 -52.07 13.01 -4.76
CA GLY A 454 -52.26 11.85 -3.88
C GLY A 454 -51.87 10.51 -4.50
N GLN A 455 -51.39 10.48 -5.75
CA GLN A 455 -50.86 9.27 -6.36
C GLN A 455 -49.43 8.99 -5.88
N SER A 456 -49.00 7.74 -6.03
CA SER A 456 -47.64 7.32 -5.73
C SER A 456 -47.16 6.26 -6.71
N ARG A 457 -45.83 6.13 -6.84
CA ARG A 457 -45.19 5.04 -7.60
C ARG A 457 -43.82 4.71 -7.03
N THR A 458 -43.40 3.46 -7.22
CA THR A 458 -42.01 3.06 -6.97
C THR A 458 -41.09 3.75 -7.98
N VAL A 459 -39.96 4.25 -7.50
CA VAL A 459 -38.97 4.96 -8.32
C VAL A 459 -37.61 4.28 -8.27
N THR A 460 -36.93 4.29 -9.42
CA THR A 460 -35.53 3.89 -9.58
C THR A 460 -34.68 5.13 -9.90
N GLY A 461 -33.37 5.08 -9.71
CA GLY A 461 -32.48 6.22 -9.99
C GLY A 461 -32.43 7.28 -8.88
N TYR A 462 -32.79 6.91 -7.65
CA TYR A 462 -32.48 7.71 -6.46
C TYR A 462 -30.97 7.67 -6.19
N ALA A 463 -30.45 8.71 -5.54
CA ALA A 463 -29.09 8.76 -5.01
C ALA A 463 -29.10 8.54 -3.49
N PHE A 464 -27.94 8.21 -2.92
CA PHE A 464 -27.77 8.08 -1.48
C PHE A 464 -26.47 8.71 -1.00
N SER A 465 -26.44 9.16 0.26
CA SER A 465 -25.28 9.78 0.89
C SER A 465 -25.19 9.39 2.38
N PRO A 466 -23.99 9.05 2.90
CA PRO A 466 -22.71 8.97 2.18
C PRO A 466 -22.69 7.81 1.16
N ASN A 467 -22.01 8.03 0.04
CA ASN A 467 -21.73 7.01 -0.99
C ASN A 467 -20.27 6.49 -0.91
N THR A 468 -19.61 6.76 0.21
CA THR A 468 -18.23 6.37 0.52
C THR A 468 -18.19 5.40 1.70
N ALA A 469 -16.99 5.00 2.10
CA ALA A 469 -16.75 4.17 3.28
C ALA A 469 -17.37 4.81 4.55
N LEU A 470 -18.14 4.01 5.28
CA LEU A 470 -18.87 4.43 6.48
C LEU A 470 -17.93 4.55 7.67
N GLY A 471 -17.95 5.72 8.32
CA GLY A 471 -17.31 5.98 9.60
C GLY A 471 -18.24 5.71 10.78
N MET A 472 -17.68 5.72 12.00
CA MET A 472 -18.45 5.51 13.23
C MET A 472 -19.56 6.55 13.46
N SER A 473 -19.46 7.74 12.86
CA SER A 473 -20.47 8.80 12.95
C SER A 473 -21.67 8.58 12.03
N ASN A 474 -21.60 7.65 11.08
CA ASN A 474 -22.70 7.37 10.17
C ASN A 474 -23.75 6.48 10.86
N THR A 475 -24.86 7.08 11.27
CA THR A 475 -26.02 6.39 11.84
C THR A 475 -27.22 6.35 10.89
N THR A 476 -27.19 7.14 9.82
CA THR A 476 -28.22 7.19 8.79
C THR A 476 -27.60 7.36 7.40
N ILE A 477 -28.33 6.91 6.39
CA ILE A 477 -28.09 7.17 4.97
C ILE A 477 -29.23 8.04 4.46
N THR A 478 -28.89 9.16 3.85
CA THR A 478 -29.87 10.05 3.21
C THR A 478 -30.12 9.57 1.79
N ILE A 479 -31.36 9.24 1.47
CA ILE A 479 -31.82 8.91 0.12
C ILE A 479 -32.40 10.17 -0.50
N SER A 480 -32.05 10.47 -1.76
CA SER A 480 -32.59 11.60 -2.51
C SER A 480 -33.13 11.16 -3.87
N TYR A 481 -34.27 11.71 -4.26
CA TYR A 481 -34.86 11.51 -5.58
C TYR A 481 -35.29 12.85 -6.16
N THR A 482 -34.96 13.05 -7.44
CA THR A 482 -35.17 14.31 -8.15
C THR A 482 -36.02 14.07 -9.39
N GLU A 483 -37.10 14.84 -9.54
CA GLU A 483 -37.97 14.81 -10.72
C GLU A 483 -38.14 16.25 -11.22
N GLY A 484 -37.52 16.57 -12.36
CA GLY A 484 -37.31 17.96 -12.81
C GLY A 484 -36.43 18.74 -11.84
N ASP A 485 -36.89 19.91 -11.40
CA ASP A 485 -36.17 20.75 -10.42
C ASP A 485 -36.53 20.42 -8.96
N VAL A 486 -37.37 19.41 -8.72
CA VAL A 486 -37.87 19.09 -7.37
C VAL A 486 -37.12 17.90 -6.81
N THR A 487 -36.37 18.11 -5.73
CA THR A 487 -35.68 17.05 -4.99
C THR A 487 -36.34 16.81 -3.64
N LYS A 488 -36.57 15.54 -3.30
CA LYS A 488 -37.05 15.12 -1.98
C LYS A 488 -36.12 14.09 -1.39
N THR A 489 -36.07 14.04 -0.06
CA THR A 489 -35.18 13.15 0.69
C THR A 489 -35.94 12.37 1.75
N ASP A 490 -35.43 11.18 2.06
CA ASP A 490 -35.82 10.36 3.21
C ASP A 490 -34.55 9.72 3.79
N THR A 491 -34.62 9.14 4.99
CA THR A 491 -33.43 8.61 5.69
C THR A 491 -33.59 7.16 6.12
N GLN A 492 -32.60 6.33 5.80
CA GLN A 492 -32.49 4.95 6.28
C GLN A 492 -31.53 4.89 7.47
N THR A 493 -31.98 4.38 8.61
CA THR A 493 -31.10 4.13 9.78
C THR A 493 -30.20 2.92 9.53
N ILE A 494 -28.92 3.02 9.94
CA ILE A 494 -27.92 1.96 9.90
C ILE A 494 -27.15 1.89 11.23
N THR A 495 -26.36 0.83 11.43
CA THR A 495 -25.39 0.72 12.53
C THR A 495 -24.01 0.41 11.98
N VAL A 496 -22.96 1.02 12.56
CA VAL A 496 -21.56 0.76 12.21
C VAL A 496 -20.84 0.21 13.44
N ALA A 497 -20.37 -1.03 13.35
CA ALA A 497 -19.63 -1.70 14.41
C ALA A 497 -18.14 -1.34 14.36
N LYS A 498 -17.56 -1.13 15.55
CA LYS A 498 -16.12 -0.89 15.72
C LYS A 498 -15.30 -2.10 15.27
N VAL A 499 -14.06 -1.84 14.85
CA VAL A 499 -13.08 -2.88 14.49
C VAL A 499 -11.76 -2.66 15.23
N LEU A 500 -10.97 -3.73 15.37
CA LEU A 500 -9.66 -3.68 16.02
C LEU A 500 -8.70 -2.82 15.19
N ASP A 501 -8.24 -1.72 15.77
CA ASP A 501 -7.33 -0.77 15.13
C ASP A 501 -5.87 -1.13 15.37
N HIS A 502 -5.46 -1.23 16.65
CA HIS A 502 -4.12 -1.67 17.04
C HIS A 502 -4.11 -2.30 18.44
N ILE A 503 -2.95 -2.87 18.83
CA ILE A 503 -2.69 -3.33 20.20
C ILE A 503 -1.41 -2.70 20.75
N ALA A 504 -1.32 -2.60 22.07
CA ALA A 504 -0.11 -2.16 22.75
C ALA A 504 0.15 -2.99 24.01
N VAL A 505 1.41 -3.17 24.37
CA VAL A 505 1.79 -3.64 25.71
C VAL A 505 1.76 -2.43 26.65
N THR A 506 0.66 -2.28 27.38
CA THR A 506 0.44 -1.14 28.29
C THR A 506 1.04 -1.36 29.68
N THR A 507 1.35 -2.61 30.03
CA THR A 507 2.19 -2.94 31.18
C THR A 507 3.20 -4.01 30.77
N PRO A 508 4.51 -3.72 30.78
CA PRO A 508 5.55 -4.69 30.48
C PRO A 508 5.51 -5.90 31.42
N PRO A 509 6.01 -7.07 31.02
CA PRO A 509 6.15 -8.22 31.92
C PRO A 509 7.09 -7.88 33.08
N SER A 510 6.86 -8.53 34.22
CA SER A 510 7.71 -8.43 35.42
C SER A 510 9.17 -8.83 35.18
N ARG A 511 9.44 -9.61 34.12
CA ARG A 511 10.76 -10.07 33.74
C ARG A 511 11.04 -9.76 32.27
N THR A 512 12.08 -8.96 32.03
CA THR A 512 12.54 -8.58 30.67
C THR A 512 13.98 -9.01 30.37
N SER A 513 14.68 -9.63 31.33
CA SER A 513 16.05 -10.13 31.16
C SER A 513 16.11 -11.65 31.33
N TYR A 514 16.77 -12.30 30.38
CA TYR A 514 16.85 -13.74 30.24
C TYR A 514 18.27 -14.17 29.87
N PHE A 515 18.61 -15.42 30.13
CA PHE A 515 19.75 -16.13 29.59
C PHE A 515 19.32 -16.95 28.37
N SER A 516 20.25 -17.16 27.45
CA SER A 516 19.99 -18.03 26.29
C SER A 516 19.57 -19.42 26.75
N GLY A 517 18.50 -19.96 26.18
CA GLY A 517 17.89 -21.24 26.57
C GLY A 517 16.62 -21.09 27.42
N GLU A 518 16.40 -19.96 28.07
CA GLU A 518 15.19 -19.74 28.89
C GLU A 518 13.96 -19.40 28.04
N ASN A 519 12.76 -19.65 28.58
CA ASN A 519 11.50 -19.27 27.94
C ASN A 519 11.02 -17.89 28.42
N PHE A 520 10.35 -17.15 27.53
CA PHE A 520 9.73 -15.88 27.87
C PHE A 520 8.57 -16.05 28.88
N SER A 521 8.48 -15.15 29.86
CA SER A 521 7.39 -15.10 30.85
C SER A 521 6.49 -13.91 30.60
N THR A 522 5.20 -14.17 30.41
CA THR A 522 4.15 -13.14 30.30
C THR A 522 3.66 -12.62 31.66
N ALA A 523 4.24 -13.08 32.77
CA ALA A 523 3.77 -12.74 34.11
C ALA A 523 3.81 -11.23 34.35
N GLY A 524 2.66 -10.64 34.69
CA GLY A 524 2.48 -9.20 34.90
C GLY A 524 2.27 -8.37 33.64
N MET A 525 2.30 -8.98 32.44
CA MET A 525 2.10 -8.28 31.19
C MET A 525 0.61 -7.98 30.93
N VAL A 526 0.31 -6.75 30.54
CA VAL A 526 -1.03 -6.32 30.09
C VAL A 526 -0.95 -5.89 28.65
N VAL A 527 -1.79 -6.50 27.82
CA VAL A 527 -1.99 -6.14 26.41
C VAL A 527 -3.35 -5.46 26.30
N THR A 528 -3.37 -4.29 25.66
CA THR A 528 -4.59 -3.51 25.45
C THR A 528 -4.88 -3.43 23.96
N ALA A 529 -6.12 -3.74 23.58
CA ALA A 529 -6.65 -3.50 22.25
C ALA A 529 -7.33 -2.13 22.17
N TYR A 530 -7.13 -1.47 21.05
CA TYR A 530 -7.71 -0.18 20.70
C TYR A 530 -8.57 -0.35 19.46
N TYR A 531 -9.71 0.31 19.44
CA TYR A 531 -10.72 0.16 18.40
C TYR A 531 -10.95 1.49 17.66
N THR A 532 -11.56 1.41 16.47
CA THR A 532 -11.86 2.56 15.61
C THR A 532 -12.88 3.56 16.19
N ASP A 533 -13.52 3.24 17.32
CA ASP A 533 -14.45 4.11 18.05
C ASP A 533 -13.79 4.80 19.25
N ASP A 534 -12.45 4.82 19.30
CA ASP A 534 -11.61 5.33 20.38
C ASP A 534 -11.75 4.58 21.73
N SER A 535 -12.55 3.51 21.78
CA SER A 535 -12.60 2.64 22.95
C SER A 535 -11.35 1.76 23.04
N SER A 536 -11.04 1.28 24.24
CA SER A 536 -9.97 0.32 24.46
C SER A 536 -10.32 -0.66 25.57
N ALA A 537 -9.72 -1.85 25.54
CA ALA A 537 -9.91 -2.88 26.55
C ALA A 537 -8.63 -3.70 26.76
N ALA A 538 -8.38 -4.11 28.00
CA ALA A 538 -7.36 -5.13 28.26
C ALA A 538 -7.84 -6.47 27.71
N VAL A 539 -6.99 -7.15 26.93
CA VAL A 539 -7.35 -8.38 26.23
C VAL A 539 -6.59 -9.58 26.76
N SER A 540 -7.27 -10.72 26.79
CA SER A 540 -6.71 -12.04 27.01
C SER A 540 -6.73 -12.83 25.69
N GLY A 541 -6.01 -13.96 25.61
CA GLY A 541 -5.97 -14.79 24.39
C GLY A 541 -5.04 -14.27 23.29
N TYR A 542 -4.21 -13.27 23.57
CA TYR A 542 -3.10 -12.92 22.69
C TYR A 542 -2.07 -14.07 22.65
N THR A 543 -1.34 -14.16 21.55
CA THR A 543 -0.21 -15.07 21.37
C THR A 543 1.09 -14.26 21.36
N TYR A 544 2.22 -14.94 21.51
CA TYR A 544 3.52 -14.30 21.42
C TYR A 544 4.55 -15.19 20.71
N SER A 545 5.59 -14.58 20.15
CA SER A 545 6.69 -15.27 19.47
C SER A 545 8.02 -14.58 19.76
N PRO A 546 9.13 -15.32 19.96
CA PRO A 546 9.23 -16.78 19.96
C PRO A 546 8.53 -17.44 21.16
N THR A 547 7.98 -18.65 20.96
CA THR A 547 7.38 -19.48 22.02
C THR A 547 8.35 -20.47 22.65
N GLY A 548 9.46 -20.75 21.97
CA GLY A 548 10.51 -21.65 22.45
C GLY A 548 11.62 -20.93 23.22
N ALA A 549 12.68 -21.68 23.51
CA ALA A 549 13.87 -21.18 24.18
C ALA A 549 14.46 -19.96 23.47
N LEU A 550 14.71 -18.90 24.24
CA LEU A 550 15.26 -17.65 23.76
C LEU A 550 16.73 -17.84 23.36
N ALA A 551 17.09 -17.32 22.20
CA ALA A 551 18.45 -17.27 21.69
C ALA A 551 19.03 -15.85 21.83
N ALA A 552 20.35 -15.73 21.73
CA ALA A 552 21.09 -14.47 21.81
C ALA A 552 20.55 -13.33 20.90
N GLY A 553 19.92 -13.69 19.77
CA GLY A 553 19.34 -12.73 18.83
C GLY A 553 17.94 -12.25 19.18
N ASN A 554 17.27 -12.81 20.20
CA ASN A 554 15.94 -12.40 20.59
C ASN A 554 15.98 -11.15 21.48
N ASN A 555 15.88 -9.98 20.84
CA ASN A 555 15.82 -8.69 21.53
C ASN A 555 14.38 -8.19 21.74
N THR A 556 13.40 -8.85 21.12
CA THR A 556 11.99 -8.54 21.24
C THR A 556 11.14 -9.80 21.22
N ILE A 557 10.00 -9.75 21.88
CA ILE A 557 8.89 -10.68 21.72
C ILE A 557 7.81 -9.99 20.89
N THR A 558 7.33 -10.62 19.84
CA THR A 558 6.17 -10.16 19.06
C THR A 558 4.91 -10.68 19.71
N ILE A 559 3.99 -9.80 20.06
CA ILE A 559 2.67 -10.11 20.61
C ILE A 559 1.66 -9.96 19.47
N SER A 560 0.74 -10.92 19.35
CA SER A 560 -0.31 -10.92 18.31
C SER A 560 -1.67 -11.16 18.94
N TYR A 561 -2.67 -10.38 18.55
CA TYR A 561 -4.05 -10.52 18.99
C TYR A 561 -5.00 -10.42 17.79
N SER A 562 -5.98 -11.32 17.75
CA SER A 562 -6.94 -11.42 16.66
C SER A 562 -8.37 -11.29 17.19
N GLU A 563 -9.15 -10.38 16.61
CA GLU A 563 -10.55 -10.16 16.94
C GLU A 563 -11.35 -9.84 15.67
N GLY A 564 -12.50 -10.49 15.49
CA GLY A 564 -13.37 -10.23 14.33
C GLY A 564 -12.75 -10.52 12.96
N GLY A 565 -11.73 -11.38 12.90
CA GLY A 565 -10.96 -11.70 11.68
C GLY A 565 -9.78 -10.75 11.40
N VAL A 566 -9.60 -9.70 12.21
CA VAL A 566 -8.48 -8.76 12.11
C VAL A 566 -7.40 -9.16 13.10
N THR A 567 -6.15 -9.23 12.66
CA THR A 567 -4.99 -9.51 13.54
C THR A 567 -4.09 -8.29 13.61
N LYS A 568 -3.70 -7.91 14.82
CA LYS A 568 -2.75 -6.81 15.07
C LYS A 568 -1.61 -7.30 15.94
N THR A 569 -0.43 -6.72 15.71
CA THR A 569 0.79 -7.10 16.42
C THR A 569 1.46 -5.90 17.08
N THR A 570 2.14 -6.14 18.19
CA THR A 570 3.04 -5.18 18.85
C THR A 570 4.27 -5.94 19.36
N THR A 571 5.25 -5.23 19.91
CA THR A 571 6.50 -5.86 20.38
C THR A 571 6.82 -5.46 21.82
N GLN A 572 7.29 -6.42 22.61
CA GLN A 572 7.88 -6.21 23.93
C GLN A 572 9.40 -6.41 23.86
N ALA A 573 10.17 -5.39 24.20
CA ALA A 573 11.62 -5.50 24.27
C ALA A 573 12.07 -6.42 25.43
N ILE A 574 13.09 -7.23 25.18
CA ILE A 574 13.76 -8.09 26.16
C ILE A 574 15.28 -8.06 25.95
N THR A 575 16.03 -8.61 26.90
CA THR A 575 17.49 -8.81 26.75
C THR A 575 17.82 -10.27 27.01
N VAL A 576 18.55 -10.89 26.08
CA VAL A 576 19.01 -12.29 26.21
C VAL A 576 20.54 -12.32 26.29
N THR A 577 21.06 -12.67 27.46
CA THR A 577 22.51 -12.80 27.68
C THR A 577 22.96 -14.21 27.36
N THR A 578 23.95 -14.34 26.47
CA THR A 578 24.58 -15.64 26.20
C THR A 578 25.61 -15.96 27.27
N ILE A 579 25.56 -17.17 27.81
CA ILE A 579 26.54 -17.69 28.76
C ILE A 579 27.38 -18.74 28.03
N SER A 580 28.70 -18.60 28.07
CA SER A 580 29.61 -19.65 27.62
C SER A 580 29.83 -20.66 28.74
N SER A 581 29.78 -21.95 28.43
CA SER A 581 30.22 -23.00 29.36
C SER A 581 31.72 -22.93 29.69
N THR A 582 32.51 -22.22 28.90
CA THR A 582 33.90 -21.90 29.25
C THR A 582 33.94 -20.63 30.10
N LEU A 583 34.15 -20.77 31.42
CA LEU A 583 34.17 -19.64 32.36
C LEU A 583 35.02 -18.46 31.87
N ASN A 584 36.23 -18.74 31.38
CA ASN A 584 37.17 -17.71 30.92
C ASN A 584 36.61 -16.82 29.80
N SER A 585 35.72 -17.36 28.96
CA SER A 585 35.10 -16.67 27.82
C SER A 585 33.97 -15.72 28.22
N ASN A 586 33.54 -15.74 29.48
CA ASN A 586 32.48 -14.86 29.98
C ASN A 586 33.06 -13.55 30.53
N SER A 587 32.33 -12.46 30.36
CA SER A 587 32.64 -11.21 31.06
C SER A 587 32.37 -11.35 32.57
N TRP A 588 33.01 -10.53 33.40
CA TRP A 588 32.69 -10.51 34.84
C TRP A 588 31.23 -10.11 35.10
N ALA A 589 30.64 -9.22 34.29
CA ALA A 589 29.23 -8.86 34.39
C ALA A 589 28.30 -10.06 34.10
N THR A 590 28.63 -10.91 33.12
CA THR A 590 27.91 -12.16 32.85
C THR A 590 28.01 -13.11 34.03
N ILE A 591 29.21 -13.29 34.60
CA ILE A 591 29.44 -14.12 35.79
C ILE A 591 28.63 -13.61 36.98
N LYS A 592 28.58 -12.29 37.17
CA LYS A 592 27.73 -11.65 38.17
C LYS A 592 26.26 -11.98 37.98
N ALA A 593 25.74 -11.81 36.77
CA ALA A 593 24.33 -12.08 36.48
C ALA A 593 23.96 -13.54 36.78
N VAL A 594 24.82 -14.49 36.39
CA VAL A 594 24.65 -15.91 36.69
C VAL A 594 24.72 -16.18 38.19
N SER A 595 25.68 -15.55 38.89
CA SER A 595 25.82 -15.67 40.34
C SER A 595 24.60 -15.10 41.08
N ASP A 596 24.13 -13.90 40.73
CA ASP A 596 22.94 -13.25 41.31
C ASP A 596 21.68 -14.09 41.11
N ALA A 597 21.55 -14.76 39.96
CA ALA A 597 20.48 -15.71 39.67
C ALA A 597 20.62 -17.06 40.41
N GLY A 598 21.76 -17.32 41.06
CA GLY A 598 22.03 -18.58 41.75
C GLY A 598 22.19 -19.76 40.78
N GLN A 599 22.67 -19.51 39.57
CA GLN A 599 22.74 -20.51 38.48
C GLN A 599 24.18 -20.94 38.13
N GLY A 600 25.17 -20.60 38.96
CA GLY A 600 26.58 -20.83 38.63
C GLY A 600 26.93 -22.30 38.33
N ASP A 601 26.35 -23.23 39.07
CA ASP A 601 26.56 -24.68 38.94
C ASP A 601 25.90 -25.28 37.69
N ASN A 602 24.94 -24.59 37.09
CA ASN A 602 24.31 -25.01 35.84
C ASN A 602 25.19 -24.73 34.61
N TYR A 603 26.19 -23.85 34.74
CA TYR A 603 27.01 -23.40 33.60
C TYR A 603 28.51 -23.72 33.75
N TRP A 604 29.02 -23.82 34.97
CA TRP A 604 30.45 -24.00 35.24
C TRP A 604 30.69 -25.03 36.35
N ASP A 605 31.88 -25.61 36.34
CA ASP A 605 32.30 -26.62 37.30
C ASP A 605 33.28 -26.07 38.34
N VAL A 606 33.33 -26.74 39.50
CA VAL A 606 34.35 -26.45 40.51
C VAL A 606 35.73 -26.71 39.94
N GLY A 607 36.63 -25.72 40.04
CA GLY A 607 37.97 -25.77 39.47
C GLY A 607 38.13 -25.03 38.14
N ASP A 608 37.03 -24.68 37.46
CA ASP A 608 37.05 -23.87 36.23
C ASP A 608 37.76 -22.55 36.45
N THR A 609 38.52 -22.12 35.43
CA THR A 609 39.45 -21.00 35.54
C THR A 609 39.04 -19.80 34.72
N LYS A 610 39.27 -18.59 35.25
CA LYS A 610 39.26 -17.33 34.50
C LYS A 610 40.56 -16.57 34.70
N THR A 611 41.18 -16.14 33.62
CA THR A 611 42.41 -15.36 33.67
C THR A 611 42.11 -13.92 34.05
N ILE A 612 42.90 -13.38 34.97
CA ILE A 612 42.90 -11.98 35.37
C ILE A 612 44.33 -11.44 35.26
N THR A 613 44.46 -10.12 35.35
CA THR A 613 45.75 -9.44 35.44
C THR A 613 45.83 -8.71 36.77
N ILE A 614 46.84 -9.02 37.58
CA ILE A 614 47.16 -8.26 38.78
C ILE A 614 48.22 -7.23 38.40
N ASN A 615 47.92 -5.95 38.64
CA ASN A 615 48.82 -4.86 38.27
C ASN A 615 48.80 -3.75 39.31
N GLY A 616 50.00 -3.33 39.74
CA GLY A 616 50.19 -2.28 40.72
C GLY A 616 50.83 -2.77 42.02
N LYS A 617 50.94 -1.84 42.95
CA LYS A 617 51.62 -2.05 44.23
C LYS A 617 50.69 -2.78 45.23
N VAL A 618 51.23 -3.77 45.93
CA VAL A 618 50.60 -4.50 47.02
C VAL A 618 51.59 -4.56 48.17
N GLY A 619 51.30 -3.84 49.25
CA GLY A 619 52.28 -3.54 50.28
C GLY A 619 53.50 -2.83 49.67
N ASN A 620 54.68 -3.43 49.80
CA ASN A 620 55.93 -2.94 49.22
C ASN A 620 56.29 -3.59 47.88
N PHE A 621 55.58 -4.65 47.50
CA PHE A 621 55.81 -5.38 46.25
C PHE A 621 55.01 -4.75 45.10
N THR A 622 55.55 -4.78 43.87
CA THR A 622 54.83 -4.30 42.68
C THR A 622 54.63 -5.46 41.72
N PHE A 623 53.37 -5.78 41.44
CA PHE A 623 53.03 -6.68 40.34
C PHE A 623 52.98 -5.86 39.04
N SER A 624 53.69 -6.34 38.01
CA SER A 624 53.74 -5.71 36.70
C SER A 624 53.01 -6.57 35.68
N ASN A 625 51.71 -6.36 35.54
CA ASN A 625 50.82 -7.12 34.64
C ASN A 625 50.94 -8.66 34.83
N LEU A 626 50.89 -9.13 36.07
CA LEU A 626 50.91 -10.57 36.34
C LEU A 626 49.65 -11.22 35.80
N SER A 627 49.79 -12.02 34.74
CA SER A 627 48.73 -12.89 34.23
C SER A 627 48.60 -14.11 35.13
N ILE A 628 47.40 -14.30 35.69
CA ILE A 628 47.12 -15.36 36.66
C ILE A 628 45.66 -15.78 36.54
N ALA A 629 45.40 -17.08 36.68
CA ALA A 629 44.04 -17.57 36.73
C ALA A 629 43.47 -17.54 38.16
N VAL A 630 42.21 -17.13 38.27
CA VAL A 630 41.35 -17.46 39.39
C VAL A 630 40.60 -18.75 39.06
N PHE A 631 40.18 -19.51 40.07
CA PHE A 631 39.42 -20.74 39.86
C PHE A 631 38.28 -20.89 40.86
N ILE A 632 37.21 -21.58 40.45
CA ILE A 632 36.03 -21.79 41.31
C ILE A 632 36.39 -22.77 42.44
N LEU A 633 36.21 -22.33 43.68
CA LEU A 633 36.31 -23.16 44.90
C LEU A 633 35.01 -23.91 45.21
N GLY A 634 33.86 -23.30 44.87
CA GLY A 634 32.54 -23.84 45.15
C GLY A 634 31.43 -22.82 44.88
N PHE A 635 30.20 -23.32 44.76
CA PHE A 635 28.97 -22.55 44.60
C PHE A 635 28.20 -22.51 45.92
N ASN A 636 27.67 -21.35 46.31
CA ASN A 636 26.88 -21.16 47.52
C ASN A 636 27.51 -21.80 48.78
N HIS A 637 28.83 -21.72 48.88
CA HIS A 637 29.57 -22.33 49.97
C HIS A 637 29.09 -21.80 51.32
N ASN A 638 28.64 -22.69 52.20
CA ASN A 638 28.21 -22.33 53.55
C ASN A 638 27.19 -21.16 53.57
N SER A 639 26.27 -21.14 52.58
CA SER A 639 25.40 -20.00 52.25
C SER A 639 24.54 -19.47 53.39
N SER A 640 24.17 -20.31 54.37
CA SER A 640 23.44 -19.89 55.57
C SER A 640 24.21 -18.90 56.45
N ARG A 641 25.55 -18.85 56.31
CA ARG A 641 26.44 -17.94 57.04
C ARG A 641 27.12 -16.94 56.11
N GLU A 642 27.55 -17.41 54.94
CA GLU A 642 28.38 -16.65 54.00
C GLU A 642 27.56 -15.89 52.93
N GLY A 643 26.25 -16.18 52.88
CA GLY A 643 25.27 -15.60 51.97
C GLY A 643 24.99 -16.46 50.74
N SER A 644 23.76 -16.40 50.24
CA SER A 644 23.33 -17.12 49.02
C SER A 644 23.79 -16.42 47.74
N ASN A 645 23.64 -17.12 46.61
CA ASN A 645 23.88 -16.63 45.26
C ASN A 645 25.31 -16.08 45.10
N ARG A 646 26.30 -16.93 45.44
CA ARG A 646 27.73 -16.61 45.40
C ARG A 646 28.51 -17.71 44.71
N ILE A 647 29.41 -17.31 43.82
CA ILE A 647 30.46 -18.17 43.28
C ILE A 647 31.74 -17.82 44.01
N HIS A 648 32.32 -18.77 44.73
CA HIS A 648 33.57 -18.56 45.46
C HIS A 648 34.75 -18.90 44.57
N PHE A 649 35.73 -18.02 44.53
CA PHE A 649 36.95 -18.17 43.74
C PHE A 649 38.18 -18.12 44.63
N GLN A 650 39.27 -18.73 44.17
CA GLN A 650 40.61 -18.48 44.68
C GLN A 650 41.51 -17.90 43.60
N ILE A 651 42.28 -16.88 43.94
CA ILE A 651 43.30 -16.30 43.08
C ILE A 651 44.56 -17.15 43.19
N GLY A 652 44.98 -17.76 42.07
CA GLY A 652 46.26 -18.46 42.05
C GLY A 652 46.31 -19.73 41.22
N LYS A 653 46.28 -19.63 39.89
CA LYS A 653 46.79 -20.68 39.00
C LYS A 653 47.66 -20.10 37.89
N ILE A 654 48.83 -20.70 37.68
CA ILE A 654 49.70 -20.40 36.53
C ILE A 654 50.13 -21.74 35.92
N SER A 655 49.83 -21.93 34.64
CA SER A 655 50.04 -23.23 33.97
C SER A 655 49.41 -24.40 34.74
N ASN A 656 48.15 -24.22 35.20
CA ASN A 656 47.38 -25.15 36.03
C ASN A 656 47.96 -25.55 37.39
N LYS A 657 49.12 -25.02 37.79
CA LYS A 657 49.63 -25.18 39.15
C LYS A 657 49.01 -24.15 40.08
N LEU A 658 48.56 -24.58 41.26
CA LEU A 658 48.13 -23.70 42.34
C LEU A 658 49.32 -22.85 42.79
N VAL A 659 49.17 -21.52 42.83
CA VAL A 659 50.26 -20.61 43.19
C VAL A 659 49.88 -19.68 44.33
N GLY A 660 50.88 -19.28 45.12
CA GLY A 660 50.78 -18.19 46.07
C GLY A 660 51.57 -16.97 45.61
N LEU A 661 51.01 -15.78 45.87
CA LEU A 661 51.65 -14.50 45.61
C LEU A 661 52.73 -14.27 46.67
N CYS A 662 53.95 -13.94 46.25
CA CYS A 662 55.08 -13.75 47.15
C CYS A 662 55.65 -12.35 46.96
N ASP A 663 56.09 -11.71 48.04
CA ASP A 663 56.89 -10.50 47.93
C ASP A 663 58.40 -10.84 47.83
N SER A 664 59.23 -9.80 47.78
CA SER A 664 60.69 -9.95 47.74
C SER A 664 61.31 -10.42 49.06
N GLN A 665 60.51 -10.57 50.13
CA GLN A 665 60.94 -10.98 51.46
C GLN A 665 60.46 -12.39 51.83
N TYR A 666 59.88 -13.14 50.89
CA TYR A 666 59.45 -14.52 51.13
C TYR A 666 60.57 -15.35 51.79
N GLY A 667 60.28 -15.98 52.94
CA GLY A 667 61.28 -16.74 53.70
C GLY A 667 62.07 -15.96 54.74
N SER A 668 61.80 -14.66 54.91
CA SER A 668 62.41 -13.82 55.94
C SER A 668 61.37 -13.32 56.96
N TYR A 669 61.85 -12.66 58.02
CA TYR A 669 61.06 -12.06 59.10
C TYR A 669 61.20 -10.51 59.07
N PRO A 670 60.65 -9.84 58.04
CA PRO A 670 60.91 -8.42 57.84
C PRO A 670 60.24 -7.56 58.92
N SER A 671 60.98 -6.59 59.47
CA SER A 671 60.43 -5.60 60.40
C SER A 671 59.73 -4.48 59.63
N GLY A 672 58.45 -4.21 59.92
CA GLY A 672 57.69 -3.09 59.36
C GLY A 672 56.42 -3.51 58.60
N SER A 673 55.67 -2.52 58.12
CA SER A 673 54.43 -2.73 57.35
C SER A 673 54.70 -2.92 55.86
N GLY A 674 53.76 -3.58 55.17
CA GLY A 674 53.77 -3.72 53.72
C GLY A 674 54.46 -4.98 53.18
N TYR A 675 54.90 -5.89 54.03
CA TYR A 675 55.33 -7.24 53.62
C TYR A 675 54.17 -8.23 53.70
N PHE A 676 54.32 -9.40 53.08
CA PHE A 676 53.28 -10.44 53.08
C PHE A 676 53.28 -11.26 54.38
N ASN A 677 53.42 -10.56 55.50
CA ASN A 677 53.34 -11.09 56.86
C ASN A 677 51.93 -10.94 57.45
N MET A 678 51.55 -11.87 58.34
CA MET A 678 50.26 -11.82 59.03
C MET A 678 50.17 -10.59 59.93
N ASN A 679 51.22 -10.32 60.71
CA ASN A 679 51.39 -9.16 61.57
C ASN A 679 52.80 -8.56 61.42
N THR A 680 52.97 -7.30 61.79
CA THR A 680 54.26 -6.60 61.72
C THR A 680 55.20 -6.92 62.89
N SER A 681 54.78 -7.81 63.79
CA SER A 681 55.53 -8.32 64.93
C SER A 681 55.16 -9.77 65.18
N ARG A 682 56.03 -10.52 65.87
CA ARG A 682 55.88 -11.95 66.16
C ARG A 682 54.83 -12.23 67.24
N THR A 683 53.60 -11.83 66.99
CA THR A 683 52.44 -12.10 67.84
C THR A 683 51.21 -12.29 66.97
N ASN A 684 50.31 -13.18 67.36
CA ASN A 684 48.99 -13.33 66.75
C ASN A 684 47.89 -12.57 67.49
N THR A 685 48.24 -11.73 68.47
CA THR A 685 47.29 -10.82 69.13
C THR A 685 46.51 -9.98 68.10
N GLY A 686 45.20 -9.89 68.31
CA GLY A 686 44.26 -9.25 67.39
C GLY A 686 43.69 -10.17 66.31
N GLY A 687 44.18 -11.42 66.24
CA GLY A 687 43.71 -12.48 65.36
C GLY A 687 43.62 -12.07 63.88
N TRP A 688 42.73 -12.71 63.13
CA TRP A 688 42.48 -12.36 61.74
C TRP A 688 41.97 -10.90 61.59
N ASN A 689 41.00 -10.50 62.42
CA ASN A 689 40.34 -9.20 62.34
C ASN A 689 41.29 -8.00 62.31
N SER A 690 42.32 -8.01 63.17
CA SER A 690 43.28 -6.91 63.29
C SER A 690 44.58 -7.14 62.51
N SER A 691 44.69 -8.26 61.79
CA SER A 691 45.93 -8.63 61.11
C SER A 691 46.38 -7.63 60.05
N ASN A 692 47.70 -7.47 59.90
CA ASN A 692 48.28 -6.70 58.80
C ASN A 692 47.85 -7.26 57.44
N MET A 693 47.84 -8.59 57.31
CA MET A 693 47.41 -9.28 56.09
C MET A 693 46.01 -8.88 55.65
N ARG A 694 45.01 -9.02 56.54
CA ARG A 694 43.61 -8.71 56.23
C ARG A 694 43.42 -7.23 55.86
N ARG A 695 44.03 -6.34 56.65
CA ARG A 695 43.76 -4.90 56.59
C ARG A 695 44.56 -4.20 55.49
N ASN A 696 45.86 -4.43 55.45
CA ASN A 696 46.81 -3.61 54.69
C ASN A 696 47.36 -4.32 53.45
N ILE A 697 47.38 -5.67 53.42
CA ILE A 697 47.82 -6.42 52.23
C ILE A 697 46.63 -6.76 51.34
N LEU A 698 45.58 -7.36 51.89
CA LEU A 698 44.36 -7.67 51.14
C LEU A 698 43.50 -6.42 50.88
N GLY A 699 43.43 -5.49 51.84
CA GLY A 699 42.72 -4.22 51.68
C GLY A 699 41.28 -4.19 52.19
N ASN A 700 40.91 -5.06 53.14
CA ASN A 700 39.54 -5.10 53.72
C ASN A 700 39.19 -3.91 54.64
N THR A 701 39.99 -2.84 54.64
CA THR A 701 39.63 -1.56 55.28
C THR A 701 38.83 -0.64 54.36
N GLY A 702 38.75 -0.95 53.06
CA GLY A 702 37.90 -0.26 52.08
C GLY A 702 36.94 -1.20 51.38
N THR A 703 36.50 -0.81 50.18
CA THR A 703 35.54 -1.56 49.36
C THR A 703 36.06 -1.74 47.94
N PRO A 704 35.51 -2.66 47.12
CA PRO A 704 35.92 -2.81 45.73
C PRO A 704 35.72 -1.53 44.89
N SER A 705 34.72 -0.71 45.24
CA SER A 705 34.48 0.59 44.60
C SER A 705 35.42 1.72 45.07
N SER A 706 36.05 1.56 46.24
CA SER A 706 37.02 2.49 46.81
C SER A 706 38.13 1.71 47.54
N PRO A 707 38.99 1.01 46.79
CA PRO A 707 39.98 0.14 47.40
C PRO A 707 41.13 0.97 47.98
N PRO A 708 41.65 0.64 49.18
CA PRO A 708 42.79 1.37 49.73
C PRO A 708 44.01 1.22 48.82
N ALA A 709 44.77 2.31 48.63
CA ALA A 709 45.96 2.28 47.78
C ALA A 709 46.99 1.26 48.28
N ASN A 710 47.77 0.71 47.35
CA ASN A 710 48.82 -0.28 47.62
C ASN A 710 48.30 -1.60 48.25
N THR A 711 47.07 -2.00 47.97
CA THR A 711 46.48 -3.27 48.44
C THR A 711 46.23 -4.21 47.27
N LEU A 712 46.08 -5.50 47.56
CA LEU A 712 45.70 -6.48 46.53
C LEU A 712 44.35 -6.14 45.92
N LEU A 713 43.37 -5.70 46.73
CA LEU A 713 42.08 -5.25 46.22
C LEU A 713 42.26 -4.16 45.16
N ALA A 714 43.10 -3.15 45.41
CA ALA A 714 43.38 -2.09 44.43
C ALA A 714 44.10 -2.60 43.16
N ALA A 715 44.95 -3.63 43.28
CA ALA A 715 45.71 -4.20 42.18
C ALA A 715 44.92 -5.18 41.28
N LEU A 716 43.69 -5.56 41.67
CA LEU A 716 42.81 -6.39 40.83
C LEU A 716 42.27 -5.61 39.62
N PRO A 717 41.74 -6.28 38.58
CA PRO A 717 40.99 -5.62 37.52
C PRO A 717 39.74 -4.89 38.03
N ALA A 718 39.41 -3.75 37.43
CA ALA A 718 38.28 -2.92 37.86
C ALA A 718 36.91 -3.59 37.59
N ASP A 719 36.79 -4.31 36.47
CA ASP A 719 35.62 -5.09 36.09
C ASP A 719 35.38 -6.28 37.02
N LEU A 720 36.45 -6.95 37.51
CA LEU A 720 36.35 -7.93 38.59
C LEU A 720 35.86 -7.28 39.89
N ARG A 721 36.48 -6.17 40.31
CA ARG A 721 36.06 -5.47 41.54
C ARG A 721 34.58 -5.09 41.52
N ALA A 722 34.07 -4.65 40.37
CA ALA A 722 32.68 -4.23 40.21
C ALA A 722 31.68 -5.36 40.49
N VAL A 723 32.12 -6.63 40.44
CA VAL A 723 31.24 -7.79 40.64
C VAL A 723 31.45 -8.53 41.95
N MET A 724 32.45 -8.16 42.73
CA MET A 724 32.71 -8.83 44.01
C MET A 724 31.53 -8.69 44.97
N LYS A 725 31.30 -9.74 45.76
CA LYS A 725 30.36 -9.79 46.88
C LYS A 725 31.12 -9.95 48.18
N SER A 726 30.67 -9.26 49.23
CA SER A 726 31.23 -9.47 50.56
C SER A 726 30.82 -10.83 51.10
N VAL A 727 31.70 -11.41 51.89
CA VAL A 727 31.53 -12.73 52.50
C VAL A 727 31.75 -12.61 54.00
N THR A 728 30.84 -13.18 54.78
CA THR A 728 31.01 -13.31 56.23
C THR A 728 31.95 -14.47 56.52
N LYS A 729 33.14 -14.20 57.06
CA LYS A 729 34.13 -15.22 57.43
C LYS A 729 34.30 -15.29 58.94
N TYR A 730 34.33 -16.51 59.47
CA TYR A 730 34.60 -16.78 60.88
C TYR A 730 36.05 -17.19 61.04
N SER A 731 36.72 -16.66 62.05
CA SER A 731 38.10 -17.02 62.42
C SER A 731 38.32 -16.58 63.87
N ASP A 732 39.38 -17.07 64.52
CA ASP A 732 39.84 -16.44 65.74
C ASP A 732 40.29 -14.98 65.46
N ASN A 733 39.54 -14.03 66.01
CA ASN A 733 39.74 -12.60 65.82
C ASN A 733 40.34 -11.89 67.03
N THR A 734 40.75 -12.65 68.06
CA THR A 734 41.38 -12.13 69.27
C THR A 734 42.85 -12.57 69.35
N GLY A 735 43.13 -13.84 69.01
CA GLY A 735 44.43 -14.46 69.13
C GLY A 735 44.95 -14.54 70.58
N GLY A 736 46.27 -14.59 70.73
CA GLY A 736 46.95 -14.67 72.03
C GLY A 736 47.27 -16.10 72.51
N GLY A 737 47.21 -17.09 71.63
CA GLY A 737 47.56 -18.48 71.97
C GLY A 737 46.57 -19.16 72.92
N SER A 738 45.28 -18.89 72.75
CA SER A 738 44.20 -19.46 73.57
C SER A 738 43.13 -20.12 72.72
N ASN A 739 42.76 -21.36 73.05
CA ASN A 739 41.69 -22.10 72.39
C ASN A 739 40.30 -21.74 72.96
N THR A 740 39.97 -20.44 72.97
CA THR A 740 38.71 -19.92 73.53
C THR A 740 37.65 -19.77 72.46
N ALA A 741 36.52 -20.46 72.59
CA ALA A 741 35.47 -20.49 71.56
C ALA A 741 34.88 -19.10 71.23
N SER A 742 34.74 -18.22 72.22
CA SER A 742 34.20 -16.86 72.00
C SER A 742 35.12 -15.94 71.21
N TYR A 743 36.37 -16.34 70.95
CA TYR A 743 37.29 -15.57 70.10
C TYR A 743 37.00 -15.78 68.61
N VAL A 744 36.31 -16.88 68.26
CA VAL A 744 35.85 -17.14 66.90
C VAL A 744 34.62 -16.28 66.63
N THR A 745 34.83 -15.21 65.87
CA THR A 745 33.78 -14.24 65.54
C THR A 745 33.76 -13.96 64.04
N ALA A 746 32.71 -13.30 63.58
CA ALA A 746 32.54 -12.96 62.17
C ALA A 746 33.35 -11.72 61.79
N THR A 747 33.88 -11.73 60.56
CA THR A 747 34.41 -10.59 59.82
C THR A 747 33.71 -10.52 58.47
N THR A 748 33.56 -9.32 57.91
CA THR A 748 33.07 -9.13 56.55
C THR A 748 34.26 -8.83 55.66
N ASP A 749 34.51 -9.71 54.69
CA ASP A 749 35.70 -9.66 53.84
C ASP A 749 35.31 -9.66 52.35
N TRP A 750 36.05 -8.90 51.55
CA TRP A 750 36.00 -8.94 50.08
C TRP A 750 37.06 -9.90 49.53
N LEU A 751 38.24 -9.87 50.15
CA LEU A 751 39.31 -10.84 49.94
C LEU A 751 39.60 -11.52 51.27
N PHE A 752 39.69 -12.83 51.28
CA PHE A 752 39.97 -13.61 52.49
C PHE A 752 41.05 -14.64 52.22
N LEU A 753 41.86 -14.97 53.23
CA LEU A 753 42.62 -16.21 53.18
C LEU A 753 41.72 -17.35 53.61
N LEU A 754 41.90 -18.53 53.02
CA LEU A 754 41.19 -19.72 53.46
C LEU A 754 41.61 -20.07 54.89
N ALA A 755 40.67 -20.59 55.67
CA ALA A 755 40.95 -21.13 56.98
C ALA A 755 41.55 -22.54 56.88
N GLU A 756 42.16 -23.01 57.96
CA GLU A 756 42.71 -24.36 58.01
C GLU A 756 41.63 -25.42 57.68
N PHE A 757 40.45 -25.30 58.29
CA PHE A 757 39.36 -26.23 58.05
C PHE A 757 38.84 -26.19 56.59
N GLU A 758 38.83 -25.00 55.98
CA GLU A 758 38.39 -24.82 54.59
C GLU A 758 39.30 -25.53 53.57
N TYR A 759 40.60 -25.62 53.85
CA TYR A 759 41.56 -26.42 53.06
C TYR A 759 41.48 -27.91 53.40
N HIS A 760 41.47 -28.24 54.69
CA HIS A 760 41.79 -29.59 55.15
C HIS A 760 40.56 -30.46 55.43
N GLY A 761 39.40 -29.86 55.70
CA GLY A 761 38.22 -30.57 56.21
C GLY A 761 38.40 -31.10 57.64
N SER A 762 39.52 -30.76 58.27
CA SER A 762 39.92 -31.15 59.61
C SER A 762 40.74 -30.03 60.24
N ARG A 763 40.83 -30.04 61.57
CA ARG A 763 41.60 -29.07 62.34
C ARG A 763 42.80 -29.73 63.03
N SER A 764 43.97 -29.13 62.87
CA SER A 764 45.24 -29.45 63.53
C SER A 764 45.66 -28.34 64.52
N TYR A 765 45.69 -27.08 64.10
CA TYR A 765 46.26 -25.98 64.93
C TYR A 765 45.26 -24.87 65.26
N ALA A 766 44.32 -24.57 64.37
CA ALA A 766 43.33 -23.50 64.48
C ALA A 766 42.52 -23.57 65.79
N ASN A 767 41.84 -22.47 66.14
CA ASN A 767 40.88 -22.50 67.23
C ASN A 767 39.81 -23.57 66.97
N SER A 768 39.59 -24.45 67.94
CA SER A 768 38.71 -25.62 67.81
C SER A 768 37.24 -25.26 67.54
N ALA A 769 36.83 -24.02 67.81
CA ALA A 769 35.50 -23.54 67.48
C ALA A 769 35.34 -23.17 65.99
N GLU A 770 36.42 -22.88 65.24
CA GLU A 770 36.34 -22.47 63.82
C GLU A 770 35.62 -23.51 62.95
N GLN A 771 35.86 -24.80 63.20
CA GLN A 771 35.22 -25.91 62.45
C GLN A 771 33.69 -25.91 62.55
N ASN A 772 33.09 -25.27 63.57
CA ASN A 772 31.63 -25.21 63.74
C ASN A 772 30.96 -24.13 62.88
N TYR A 773 31.76 -23.25 62.27
CA TYR A 773 31.29 -22.10 61.49
C TYR A 773 31.68 -22.17 60.01
N GLN A 774 32.50 -23.14 59.62
CA GLN A 774 33.10 -23.26 58.29
C GLN A 774 32.81 -24.63 57.68
N GLN A 775 32.89 -24.73 56.35
CA GLN A 775 32.85 -26.00 55.63
C GLN A 775 34.15 -26.17 54.84
N GLN A 776 34.50 -27.39 54.46
CA GLN A 776 35.59 -27.58 53.50
C GLN A 776 35.13 -27.08 52.11
N TYR A 777 35.99 -26.37 51.37
CA TYR A 777 35.66 -26.00 50.00
C TYR A 777 35.58 -27.24 49.11
N ALA A 778 34.56 -27.30 48.25
CA ALA A 778 34.30 -28.44 47.36
C ALA A 778 35.52 -28.81 46.51
N TYR A 779 36.29 -27.81 46.05
CA TYR A 779 37.53 -28.03 45.31
C TYR A 779 38.53 -28.91 46.08
N TYR A 780 38.76 -28.64 47.37
CA TYR A 780 39.69 -29.41 48.19
C TYR A 780 39.08 -30.71 48.72
N GLN A 781 37.77 -30.73 48.94
CA GLN A 781 37.03 -31.94 49.30
C GLN A 781 37.12 -32.99 48.18
N ALA A 782 37.19 -32.56 46.91
CA ALA A 782 37.41 -33.42 45.75
C ALA A 782 38.83 -34.01 45.65
N GLY A 783 39.73 -33.73 46.61
CA GLY A 783 41.08 -34.28 46.63
C GLY A 783 42.12 -33.51 45.79
N ASN A 784 41.78 -32.31 45.31
CA ASN A 784 42.73 -31.47 44.59
C ASN A 784 43.92 -31.06 45.47
N SER A 785 45.09 -30.86 44.83
CA SER A 785 46.32 -30.48 45.52
C SER A 785 46.19 -29.15 46.27
N LYS A 786 46.79 -29.11 47.46
CA LYS A 786 46.89 -27.93 48.34
C LYS A 786 48.29 -27.30 48.27
N VAL A 787 49.21 -27.92 47.54
CA VAL A 787 50.58 -27.43 47.38
C VAL A 787 50.57 -26.16 46.54
N HIS A 788 51.00 -25.06 47.15
CA HIS A 788 51.18 -23.79 46.46
C HIS A 788 52.59 -23.70 45.91
N TYR A 789 52.73 -23.15 44.71
CA TYR A 789 54.02 -22.82 44.11
C TYR A 789 54.21 -21.30 44.05
N ARG A 790 55.46 -20.84 43.88
CA ARG A 790 55.75 -19.41 43.73
C ARG A 790 55.15 -18.88 42.42
N HIS A 791 54.41 -17.78 42.48
CA HIS A 791 53.76 -17.19 41.29
C HIS A 791 54.74 -16.82 40.15
N ASP A 792 55.98 -16.46 40.46
CA ASP A 792 57.04 -16.11 39.51
C ASP A 792 58.05 -17.26 39.27
N ASN A 793 57.88 -18.40 39.95
CA ASN A 793 58.62 -19.64 39.70
C ASN A 793 57.80 -20.85 40.14
N THR A 794 56.98 -21.39 39.23
CA THR A 794 56.05 -22.50 39.51
C THR A 794 56.74 -23.86 39.72
N GLY A 795 58.07 -23.90 39.74
CA GLY A 795 58.87 -25.06 40.15
C GLY A 795 59.13 -25.15 41.66
N THR A 796 58.95 -24.06 42.40
CA THR A 796 59.28 -23.98 43.84
C THR A 796 58.01 -23.97 44.68
N ALA A 797 57.82 -24.99 45.53
CA ALA A 797 56.74 -25.03 46.50
C ALA A 797 56.94 -23.99 47.61
N VAL A 798 55.83 -23.44 48.12
CA VAL A 798 55.85 -22.35 49.11
C VAL A 798 54.90 -22.60 50.28
N TYR A 799 55.22 -22.03 51.43
CA TYR A 799 54.29 -21.88 52.55
C TYR A 799 53.24 -20.84 52.19
N ALA A 800 51.96 -21.15 52.38
CA ALA A 800 50.85 -20.26 52.04
C ALA A 800 49.97 -19.97 53.26
N TRP A 801 49.77 -18.69 53.58
CA TRP A 801 49.05 -18.29 54.79
C TRP A 801 47.58 -18.76 54.81
N CYS A 802 47.12 -19.13 56.01
CA CYS A 802 45.70 -19.25 56.33
C CYS A 802 45.26 -18.08 57.22
N ARG A 803 43.96 -17.77 57.26
CA ARG A 803 43.44 -16.76 58.21
C ARG A 803 43.40 -17.25 59.67
N SER A 804 43.39 -18.57 59.87
CA SER A 804 43.25 -19.20 61.20
C SER A 804 44.47 -18.94 62.08
N VAL A 805 44.24 -18.73 63.38
CA VAL A 805 45.28 -18.50 64.39
C VAL A 805 45.71 -19.82 65.04
N ASP A 806 46.99 -20.00 65.37
CA ASP A 806 47.42 -21.12 66.22
C ASP A 806 46.85 -20.96 67.64
N ALA A 807 45.95 -21.87 68.03
CA ALA A 807 45.24 -21.78 69.30
C ALA A 807 46.11 -22.11 70.52
N SER A 808 47.32 -22.65 70.31
CA SER A 808 48.23 -23.11 71.36
C SER A 808 49.46 -22.21 71.56
N ASN A 809 49.69 -21.25 70.67
CA ASN A 809 50.88 -20.40 70.68
C ASN A 809 50.50 -18.95 70.36
N SER A 810 51.03 -17.98 71.11
CA SER A 810 50.74 -16.56 70.90
C SER A 810 51.48 -15.92 69.72
N ASN A 811 52.38 -16.65 69.06
CA ASN A 811 53.28 -16.10 68.04
C ASN A 811 52.92 -16.51 66.61
N TYR A 812 52.04 -17.49 66.44
CA TYR A 812 51.88 -18.19 65.16
C TYR A 812 50.48 -18.07 64.55
N PHE A 813 50.44 -18.07 63.23
CA PHE A 813 49.23 -18.29 62.42
C PHE A 813 49.35 -19.62 61.68
N CYS A 814 48.20 -20.17 61.30
CA CYS A 814 48.14 -21.38 60.48
C CYS A 814 48.54 -21.06 59.03
N LEU A 815 49.09 -22.06 58.35
CA LEU A 815 49.45 -22.01 56.94
C LEU A 815 49.38 -23.40 56.32
N VAL A 816 49.42 -23.46 54.99
CA VAL A 816 49.63 -24.69 54.23
C VAL A 816 51.12 -24.86 53.97
N ASN A 817 51.66 -26.01 54.35
CA ASN A 817 53.06 -26.37 54.16
C ASN A 817 53.40 -26.65 52.68
N THR A 818 54.68 -26.71 52.36
CA THR A 818 55.20 -27.01 51.01
C THR A 818 54.80 -28.40 50.47
N ASP A 819 54.39 -29.33 51.33
CA ASP A 819 53.83 -30.63 50.97
C ASP A 819 52.29 -30.68 50.98
N GLY A 820 51.63 -29.53 51.25
CA GLY A 820 50.17 -29.41 51.29
C GLY A 820 49.53 -29.79 52.63
N THR A 821 50.32 -30.14 53.66
CA THR A 821 49.82 -30.41 55.01
C THR A 821 49.56 -29.12 55.80
N ALA A 822 48.79 -29.21 56.88
CA ALA A 822 48.61 -28.09 57.80
C ALA A 822 49.91 -27.84 58.58
N ALA A 823 50.30 -26.57 58.74
CA ALA A 823 51.43 -26.14 59.56
C ALA A 823 51.18 -24.74 60.14
N THR A 824 52.16 -24.21 60.87
CA THR A 824 52.11 -22.86 61.45
C THR A 824 53.41 -22.10 61.16
N GLY A 825 53.35 -20.77 61.18
CA GLY A 825 54.49 -19.88 60.92
C GLY A 825 54.45 -18.62 61.79
N GLY A 826 55.63 -18.00 61.99
CA GLY A 826 55.79 -16.73 62.72
C GLY A 826 54.90 -15.65 62.14
N ALA A 827 54.11 -14.97 62.97
CA ALA A 827 53.20 -13.94 62.47
C ALA A 827 53.93 -12.80 61.70
N ASP A 828 55.21 -12.59 62.00
CA ASP A 828 56.14 -11.65 61.35
C ASP A 828 56.83 -12.17 60.09
N ASP A 829 56.73 -13.47 59.80
CA ASP A 829 57.34 -14.07 58.62
C ASP A 829 56.61 -13.64 57.34
N SER A 830 57.34 -13.45 56.24
CA SER A 830 56.73 -13.24 54.93
C SER A 830 56.54 -14.57 54.21
N TRP A 831 55.28 -14.96 53.98
CA TRP A 831 54.90 -16.16 53.25
C TRP A 831 53.98 -15.84 52.07
N ALA A 832 53.59 -16.87 51.33
CA ALA A 832 52.77 -16.69 50.14
C ALA A 832 51.31 -16.36 50.50
N VAL A 833 50.69 -15.50 49.71
CA VAL A 833 49.30 -15.03 49.84
C VAL A 833 48.47 -15.70 48.75
N ALA A 834 47.44 -16.45 49.14
CA ALA A 834 46.54 -17.15 48.22
C ALA A 834 45.07 -16.83 48.55
N PRO A 835 44.59 -15.63 48.17
CA PRO A 835 43.30 -15.12 48.63
C PRO A 835 42.14 -15.67 47.80
N GLY A 836 41.02 -15.88 48.47
CA GLY A 836 39.71 -16.10 47.87
C GLY A 836 38.85 -14.84 47.84
N PHE A 837 37.83 -14.86 46.98
CA PHE A 837 36.77 -13.86 46.90
C PHE A 837 35.45 -14.53 46.48
N ALA A 838 34.34 -13.78 46.51
CA ALA A 838 33.09 -14.20 45.91
C ALA A 838 32.62 -13.18 44.87
N ALA A 839 31.94 -13.65 43.82
CA ALA A 839 31.20 -12.83 42.85
C ALA A 839 29.74 -13.28 42.78
#